data_AF-A0ABC8JUC1-F1
#
_entry.id   AF-A0ABC8JUC1-F1
#
_cell.length_a   1.000
_cell.length_b   1.000
_cell.length_c   1.000
_cell.angle_alpha   90.00
_cell.angle_beta   90.00
_cell.angle_gamma   90.00
#
_symmetry.space_group_name_H-M   'P 1'
#
loop_
_entity.id
_entity.type
_entity.pdbx_description
1 polymer ?
#
loop_
_entity_poly.entity_id
_entity_poly.type
_entity_poly.pdbx_seq_one_letter_code
_entity_poly.pdbx_strand_id
1 'polypeptide(L)'
;MGKKTKKAGKGKEKTERKTAKAEEKKARREGKKLSPEDDIDAILLNIQKEEAKKKEVLVEENVPAPSPRSNCSLTINPLKETELILYGGEFYNGQKTYVYGDLYRYDVDKQEWKLVSSPNSPPPRSSHQAVAWKNYLYIFGGEFTSPNQERFHHYKDFWMLDVKTNQWEQINLKGCPSPRSGHRMVLYKHKIIIFGGFYDTLREVRYYNDLYVFDLDQYKWQEIKPKPGAMWPTARSGFQFFVYQDEIFLYGGYSKEVSSEKSSEKGIVHADLWSLDPRTWEWNKVKKIGMPPSSRAGFSVCVHKKRALLFGGVVDMEMEGDVMMSLFLNELYGFQLDNRRWYPIELRKEKSSKDKAKKNLGAKPIASNDDDDDEMDSAEEGESSAMGDMAGSSDGISERMAACLTVEGSTLKAESDKSKAPKGRLDPQVSVSEEVVKPCGRINSCMVVGKDTLYIYGGMMEIKDKEITLDDLYSLNLSKLDEWKCIIPATETEWVEVSEDEEGDEDEDEDDSEDEGNSEESEDEDDEEEVEAMDVEGSVKVGEVVAMIKGEGKTLRRKEKRARIEQIRANLGLSDSQRTPVPGETLKDFYKRTNMYWQMAAYEHTQHTGKELRKDGFDLAETRYLELKPILDELAILEAEQKAEEAEGAEASGTSRKGGIAKKKR
;
A
#
# COMPACT_ATOMS: atom_id res chain seq x y z
N MET A 1 -7.16 59.69 18.17
CA MET A 1 -8.02 59.01 17.18
C MET A 1 -7.15 58.15 16.28
N GLY A 2 -7.51 56.89 16.09
CA GLY A 2 -6.81 55.96 15.20
C GLY A 2 -7.47 54.58 15.22
N LYS A 3 -8.59 54.43 14.51
CA LYS A 3 -9.32 53.16 14.33
C LYS A 3 -8.48 52.23 13.43
N LYS A 4 -8.13 51.04 13.92
CA LYS A 4 -7.68 49.91 13.08
C LYS A 4 -8.89 49.01 12.77
N THR A 5 -9.27 48.94 11.51
CA THR A 5 -10.24 47.99 10.93
C THR A 5 -9.58 46.62 10.79
N LYS A 6 -10.17 45.58 11.38
CA LYS A 6 -9.81 44.17 11.16
C LYS A 6 -10.52 43.67 9.89
N LYS A 7 -9.77 43.16 8.91
CA LYS A 7 -10.32 42.37 7.79
C LYS A 7 -10.74 40.99 8.30
N ALA A 8 -12.03 40.74 8.38
CA ALA A 8 -12.62 39.41 8.36
C ALA A 8 -12.92 39.05 6.91
N GLY A 9 -12.65 37.81 6.47
CA GLY A 9 -13.08 37.33 5.16
C GLY A 9 -12.00 36.61 4.34
N LYS A 10 -11.57 35.42 4.81
CA LYS A 10 -10.96 34.39 3.94
C LYS A 10 -11.35 32.97 4.38
N GLY A 11 -11.50 32.73 5.69
CA GLY A 11 -11.96 31.43 6.21
C GLY A 11 -13.45 31.14 5.97
N LYS A 12 -14.30 32.18 6.04
CA LYS A 12 -15.75 32.03 5.85
C LYS A 12 -16.09 31.67 4.40
N GLU A 13 -15.45 32.34 3.45
CA GLU A 13 -15.60 32.13 2.01
C GLU A 13 -15.11 30.74 1.56
N LYS A 14 -14.03 30.22 2.17
CA LYS A 14 -13.53 28.87 1.88
C LYS A 14 -14.43 27.77 2.47
N THR A 15 -15.03 28.04 3.63
CA THR A 15 -16.02 27.15 4.26
C THR A 15 -17.33 27.16 3.46
N GLU A 16 -17.81 28.33 3.06
CA GLU A 16 -18.98 28.51 2.19
C GLU A 16 -18.76 27.85 0.83
N ARG A 17 -17.55 27.89 0.25
CA ARG A 17 -17.23 27.18 -1.00
C ARG A 17 -17.17 25.66 -0.85
N LYS A 18 -16.70 25.14 0.30
CA LYS A 18 -16.74 23.69 0.60
C LYS A 18 -18.16 23.21 0.87
N THR A 19 -18.94 23.99 1.63
CA THR A 19 -20.36 23.71 1.89
C THR A 19 -21.17 23.81 0.60
N ALA A 20 -20.93 24.82 -0.24
CA ALA A 20 -21.56 24.93 -1.55
C ALA A 20 -21.18 23.75 -2.45
N LYS A 21 -19.91 23.34 -2.51
CA LYS A 21 -19.50 22.17 -3.32
C LYS A 21 -20.08 20.85 -2.77
N ALA A 22 -20.32 20.75 -1.47
CA ALA A 22 -20.98 19.60 -0.84
C ALA A 22 -22.51 19.61 -1.04
N GLU A 23 -23.14 20.78 -0.96
CA GLU A 23 -24.57 20.99 -1.22
C GLU A 23 -24.90 20.88 -2.71
N GLU A 24 -24.00 21.33 -3.59
CA GLU A 24 -24.07 21.17 -5.04
C GLU A 24 -23.88 19.70 -5.43
N LYS A 25 -22.92 18.99 -4.82
CA LYS A 25 -22.82 17.52 -4.96
C LYS A 25 -24.09 16.83 -4.46
N LYS A 26 -24.66 17.28 -3.33
CA LYS A 26 -25.90 16.73 -2.77
C LYS A 26 -27.10 17.01 -3.67
N ALA A 27 -27.24 18.23 -4.20
CA ALA A 27 -28.31 18.63 -5.11
C ALA A 27 -28.20 17.92 -6.47
N ARG A 28 -26.98 17.78 -7.01
CA ARG A 28 -26.69 16.99 -8.21
C ARG A 28 -27.01 15.50 -8.02
N ARG A 29 -26.83 14.97 -6.80
CA ARG A 29 -27.19 13.57 -6.43
C ARG A 29 -28.68 13.36 -6.18
N GLU A 30 -29.40 14.37 -5.72
CA GLU A 30 -30.84 14.31 -5.42
C GLU A 30 -31.71 14.63 -6.66
N GLY A 31 -31.20 15.41 -7.62
CA GLY A 31 -31.96 15.85 -8.81
C GLY A 31 -31.71 15.09 -10.12
N LYS A 32 -30.59 14.36 -10.27
CA LYS A 32 -30.26 13.70 -11.54
C LYS A 32 -30.85 12.29 -11.60
N LYS A 33 -31.69 12.00 -12.60
CA LYS A 33 -31.90 10.60 -13.05
C LYS A 33 -30.52 10.06 -13.39
N LEU A 34 -30.08 9.03 -12.66
CA LEU A 34 -28.80 8.39 -12.94
C LEU A 34 -28.84 7.84 -14.37
N SER A 35 -27.71 7.94 -15.08
CA SER A 35 -27.53 7.14 -16.27
C SER A 35 -27.64 5.67 -15.86
N PRO A 36 -28.21 4.79 -16.70
CA PRO A 36 -28.24 3.36 -16.42
C PRO A 36 -26.84 2.76 -16.17
N GLU A 37 -25.78 3.43 -16.64
CA GLU A 37 -24.38 3.04 -16.45
C GLU A 37 -23.85 3.29 -15.04
N ASP A 38 -24.47 4.20 -14.28
CA ASP A 38 -24.09 4.54 -12.89
C ASP A 38 -25.08 4.01 -11.85
N ASP A 39 -26.20 3.44 -12.29
CA ASP A 39 -27.20 2.82 -11.41
C ASP A 39 -26.77 1.42 -10.99
N ILE A 40 -26.29 1.31 -9.74
CA ILE A 40 -25.80 0.05 -9.17
C ILE A 40 -26.84 -1.08 -9.29
N ASP A 41 -28.13 -0.79 -9.07
CA ASP A 41 -29.15 -1.85 -9.12
C ASP A 41 -29.32 -2.38 -10.54
N ALA A 42 -29.26 -1.51 -11.55
CA ALA A 42 -29.28 -1.90 -12.96
C ALA A 42 -28.02 -2.69 -13.36
N ILE A 43 -26.83 -2.24 -12.92
CA ILE A 43 -25.54 -2.90 -13.19
C ILE A 43 -25.53 -4.30 -12.59
N LEU A 44 -25.86 -4.43 -11.31
CA LEU A 44 -25.87 -5.72 -10.61
C LEU A 44 -26.90 -6.68 -11.21
N LEU A 45 -28.06 -6.18 -11.63
CA LEU A 45 -29.08 -6.99 -12.29
C LEU A 45 -28.62 -7.49 -13.66
N ASN A 46 -27.90 -6.66 -14.44
CA ASN A 46 -27.30 -7.09 -15.71
C ASN A 46 -26.20 -8.13 -15.48
N ILE A 47 -25.33 -7.94 -14.50
CA ILE A 47 -24.30 -8.93 -14.12
C ILE A 47 -24.96 -10.26 -13.72
N GLN A 48 -26.00 -10.23 -12.90
CA GLN A 48 -26.73 -11.44 -12.51
C GLN A 48 -27.35 -12.16 -13.70
N LYS A 49 -27.88 -11.43 -14.70
CA LYS A 49 -28.40 -12.03 -15.94
C LYS A 49 -27.29 -12.72 -16.73
N GLU A 50 -26.11 -12.11 -16.85
CA GLU A 50 -24.97 -12.73 -17.54
C GLU A 50 -24.44 -13.96 -16.79
N GLU A 51 -24.31 -13.87 -15.46
CA GLU A 51 -23.91 -15.00 -14.61
C GLU A 51 -24.91 -16.17 -14.68
N ALA A 52 -26.22 -15.88 -14.77
CA ALA A 52 -27.27 -16.89 -14.92
C ALA A 52 -27.23 -17.64 -16.27
N LYS A 53 -26.53 -17.10 -17.28
CA LYS A 53 -26.31 -17.82 -18.55
C LYS A 53 -25.27 -18.93 -18.42
N LYS A 54 -24.37 -18.84 -17.43
CA LYS A 54 -23.37 -19.87 -17.17
C LYS A 54 -24.05 -21.12 -16.60
N LYS A 55 -23.77 -22.28 -17.18
CA LYS A 55 -24.41 -23.56 -16.80
C LYS A 55 -23.46 -24.54 -16.14
N GLU A 56 -22.17 -24.40 -16.38
CA GLU A 56 -21.15 -25.30 -15.89
C GLU A 56 -19.94 -24.53 -15.40
N VAL A 57 -19.16 -25.20 -14.55
CA VAL A 57 -17.89 -24.67 -14.07
C VAL A 57 -16.87 -24.78 -15.20
N LEU A 58 -16.23 -23.67 -15.53
CA LEU A 58 -15.13 -23.60 -16.49
C LEU A 58 -13.86 -23.22 -15.75
N VAL A 59 -12.78 -23.94 -16.03
CA VAL A 59 -11.44 -23.65 -15.49
C VAL A 59 -10.52 -23.40 -16.67
N GLU A 60 -10.10 -22.15 -16.81
CA GLU A 60 -9.12 -21.74 -17.80
C GLU A 60 -7.73 -21.81 -17.15
N GLU A 61 -6.85 -22.59 -17.77
CA GLU A 61 -5.51 -22.87 -17.29
C GLU A 61 -4.50 -21.92 -17.94
N ASN A 62 -3.45 -21.55 -17.19
CA ASN A 62 -2.36 -20.70 -17.67
C ASN A 62 -2.83 -19.36 -18.26
N VAL A 63 -3.75 -18.71 -17.55
CA VAL A 63 -4.25 -17.38 -17.90
C VAL A 63 -3.24 -16.30 -17.49
N PRO A 64 -3.34 -15.08 -18.04
CA PRO A 64 -2.56 -13.94 -17.53
C PRO A 64 -2.82 -13.66 -16.06
N ALA A 65 -1.89 -12.93 -15.43
CA ALA A 65 -2.08 -12.45 -14.08
C ALA A 65 -3.34 -11.56 -13.99
N PRO A 66 -4.07 -11.61 -12.87
CA PRO A 66 -5.22 -10.75 -12.64
C PRO A 66 -4.82 -9.28 -12.70
N SER A 67 -5.75 -8.43 -13.16
CA SER A 67 -5.61 -6.98 -13.17
C SER A 67 -5.29 -6.41 -11.79
N PRO A 68 -4.65 -5.22 -11.71
CA PRO A 68 -4.44 -4.48 -10.47
C PRO A 68 -5.71 -4.42 -9.64
N ARG A 69 -5.56 -4.74 -8.35
CA ARG A 69 -6.69 -4.73 -7.42
C ARG A 69 -6.26 -4.54 -5.97
N SER A 70 -7.07 -3.79 -5.24
CA SER A 70 -7.02 -3.69 -3.79
C SER A 70 -8.30 -4.27 -3.20
N ASN A 71 -8.36 -4.38 -1.86
CA ASN A 71 -9.57 -4.80 -1.14
C ASN A 71 -10.15 -6.17 -1.58
N CYS A 72 -9.33 -7.02 -2.20
CA CYS A 72 -9.66 -8.40 -2.54
C CYS A 72 -9.41 -9.33 -1.34
N SER A 73 -9.76 -10.61 -1.50
CA SER A 73 -9.36 -11.66 -0.56
C SER A 73 -8.32 -12.59 -1.18
N LEU A 74 -7.24 -12.85 -0.45
CA LEU A 74 -6.24 -13.87 -0.79
C LEU A 74 -6.18 -14.90 0.33
N THR A 75 -6.35 -16.18 -0.02
CA THR A 75 -6.34 -17.29 0.95
C THR A 75 -5.50 -18.45 0.43
N ILE A 76 -4.92 -19.26 1.32
CA ILE A 76 -4.31 -20.53 0.91
C ILE A 76 -5.43 -21.50 0.56
N ASN A 77 -5.28 -22.23 -0.54
CA ASN A 77 -6.14 -23.35 -0.84
C ASN A 77 -6.00 -24.41 0.28
N PRO A 78 -7.08 -24.74 1.02
CA PRO A 78 -6.99 -25.66 2.15
C PRO A 78 -6.71 -27.12 1.72
N LEU A 79 -6.80 -27.43 0.43
CA LEU A 79 -6.49 -28.74 -0.15
C LEU A 79 -5.11 -28.81 -0.80
N LYS A 80 -4.45 -27.67 -1.01
CA LYS A 80 -3.14 -27.57 -1.67
C LYS A 80 -2.42 -26.32 -1.19
N GLU A 81 -1.51 -26.50 -0.23
CA GLU A 81 -0.82 -25.39 0.45
C GLU A 81 0.05 -24.51 -0.45
N THR A 82 0.40 -24.97 -1.65
CA THR A 82 1.19 -24.21 -2.64
C THR A 82 0.33 -23.47 -3.65
N GLU A 83 -0.98 -23.41 -3.42
CA GLU A 83 -1.90 -22.69 -4.28
C GLU A 83 -2.63 -21.58 -3.51
N LEU A 84 -2.61 -20.38 -4.06
CA LEU A 84 -3.30 -19.21 -3.53
C LEU A 84 -4.65 -19.05 -4.24
N ILE A 85 -5.69 -18.69 -3.51
CA ILE A 85 -7.02 -18.37 -4.05
C ILE A 85 -7.25 -16.88 -3.86
N LEU A 86 -7.49 -16.18 -4.96
CA LEU A 86 -7.76 -14.75 -5.03
C LEU A 86 -9.21 -14.54 -5.51
N TYR A 87 -9.96 -13.70 -4.82
CA TYR A 87 -11.34 -13.39 -5.20
C TYR A 87 -11.68 -11.91 -4.99
N GLY A 88 -12.35 -11.34 -5.99
CA GLY A 88 -12.90 -9.99 -5.97
C GLY A 88 -11.85 -8.88 -5.92
N GLY A 89 -12.21 -7.76 -5.29
CA GLY A 89 -11.42 -6.54 -5.19
C GLY A 89 -11.91 -5.43 -6.11
N GLU A 90 -11.19 -4.32 -6.12
CA GLU A 90 -11.52 -3.17 -6.96
C GLU A 90 -10.28 -2.46 -7.51
N PHE A 91 -10.50 -1.66 -8.55
CA PHE A 91 -9.52 -0.85 -9.23
C PHE A 91 -10.12 0.49 -9.65
N TYR A 92 -9.38 1.58 -9.43
CA TYR A 92 -9.74 2.90 -9.94
C TYR A 92 -8.70 3.39 -10.94
N ASN A 93 -9.13 3.79 -12.13
CA ASN A 93 -8.23 4.25 -13.21
C ASN A 93 -8.10 5.78 -13.30
N GLY A 94 -8.67 6.53 -12.36
CA GLY A 94 -8.74 8.00 -12.40
C GLY A 94 -10.08 8.55 -12.90
N GLN A 95 -10.94 7.72 -13.50
CA GLN A 95 -12.27 8.13 -13.97
C GLN A 95 -13.38 7.19 -13.49
N LYS A 96 -13.16 5.87 -13.59
CA LYS A 96 -14.14 4.82 -13.27
C LYS A 96 -13.54 3.81 -12.30
N THR A 97 -14.38 3.34 -11.39
CA THR A 97 -14.10 2.22 -10.49
C THR A 97 -14.63 0.93 -11.09
N TYR A 98 -13.78 -0.09 -11.10
CA TYR A 98 -14.08 -1.44 -11.53
C TYR A 98 -14.08 -2.33 -10.30
N VAL A 99 -15.18 -3.03 -10.06
CA VAL A 99 -15.30 -4.01 -8.98
C VAL A 99 -15.30 -5.40 -9.60
N TYR A 100 -14.46 -6.28 -9.07
CA TYR A 100 -14.24 -7.62 -9.63
C TYR A 100 -15.03 -8.69 -8.87
N GLY A 101 -15.44 -9.75 -9.59
CA GLY A 101 -16.11 -10.93 -9.05
C GLY A 101 -15.51 -12.24 -9.56
N ASP A 102 -14.30 -12.16 -10.11
CA ASP A 102 -13.54 -13.26 -10.67
C ASP A 102 -12.82 -14.07 -9.56
N LEU A 103 -12.63 -15.36 -9.82
CA LEU A 103 -11.96 -16.30 -8.93
C LEU A 103 -10.68 -16.80 -9.60
N TYR A 104 -9.55 -16.38 -9.08
CA TYR A 104 -8.24 -16.83 -9.55
C TYR A 104 -7.61 -17.83 -8.60
N ARG A 105 -6.86 -18.78 -9.16
CA ARG A 105 -6.00 -19.71 -8.41
C ARG A 105 -4.59 -19.62 -8.93
N TYR A 106 -3.64 -19.36 -8.05
CA TYR A 106 -2.23 -19.24 -8.40
C TYR A 106 -1.45 -20.42 -7.83
N ASP A 107 -0.86 -21.23 -8.70
CA ASP A 107 0.08 -22.29 -8.30
C ASP A 107 1.47 -21.69 -8.16
N VAL A 108 1.98 -21.61 -6.92
CA VAL A 108 3.28 -21.00 -6.63
C VAL A 108 4.44 -21.81 -7.18
N ASP A 109 4.31 -23.14 -7.23
CA ASP A 109 5.40 -24.02 -7.68
C ASP A 109 5.54 -23.95 -9.21
N LYS A 110 4.41 -23.84 -9.92
CA LYS A 110 4.37 -23.71 -11.38
C LYS A 110 4.45 -22.27 -11.88
N GLN A 111 4.13 -21.31 -11.02
CA GLN A 111 3.97 -19.90 -11.36
C GLN A 111 2.87 -19.66 -12.40
N GLU A 112 1.78 -20.42 -12.33
CA GLU A 112 0.68 -20.37 -13.29
C GLU A 112 -0.61 -19.89 -12.60
N TRP A 113 -1.34 -19.02 -13.30
CA TRP A 113 -2.68 -18.60 -12.90
C TRP A 113 -3.74 -19.46 -13.58
N LYS A 114 -4.84 -19.68 -12.87
CA LYS A 114 -6.06 -20.28 -13.39
C LYS A 114 -7.23 -19.34 -13.11
N LEU A 115 -8.09 -19.15 -14.09
CA LEU A 115 -9.36 -18.45 -13.92
C LEU A 115 -10.47 -19.48 -13.80
N VAL A 116 -11.24 -19.37 -12.72
CA VAL A 116 -12.36 -20.25 -12.43
C VAL A 116 -13.66 -19.47 -12.60
N SER A 117 -14.48 -19.90 -13.54
CA SER A 117 -15.81 -19.37 -13.77
C SER A 117 -16.84 -20.41 -13.32
N SER A 118 -17.72 -20.04 -12.39
CA SER A 118 -18.76 -20.93 -11.86
C SER A 118 -20.14 -20.34 -12.11
N PRO A 119 -21.16 -21.17 -12.39
CA PRO A 119 -22.54 -20.71 -12.30
C PRO A 119 -22.83 -20.26 -10.87
N ASN A 120 -23.78 -19.34 -10.71
CA ASN A 120 -24.22 -18.82 -9.41
C ASN A 120 -23.08 -18.25 -8.55
N SER A 121 -22.07 -17.63 -9.18
CA SER A 121 -21.01 -16.96 -8.44
C SER A 121 -21.55 -15.74 -7.67
N PRO A 122 -20.94 -15.37 -6.54
CA PRO A 122 -21.33 -14.15 -5.84
C PRO A 122 -21.12 -12.93 -6.76
N PRO A 123 -21.97 -11.90 -6.66
CA PRO A 123 -21.75 -10.64 -7.36
C PRO A 123 -20.38 -10.03 -7.07
N PRO A 124 -19.81 -9.23 -8.01
CA PRO A 124 -18.56 -8.52 -7.80
C PRO A 124 -18.55 -7.73 -6.51
N ARG A 125 -17.42 -7.78 -5.79
CA ARG A 125 -17.30 -7.16 -4.47
C ARG A 125 -15.87 -6.84 -4.10
N SER A 126 -15.71 -5.78 -3.32
CA SER A 126 -14.49 -5.43 -2.59
C SER A 126 -14.77 -5.37 -1.09
N SER A 127 -13.72 -5.33 -0.28
CA SER A 127 -13.80 -5.14 1.18
C SER A 127 -14.61 -6.21 1.91
N HIS A 128 -14.84 -7.37 1.27
CA HIS A 128 -15.38 -8.60 1.87
C HIS A 128 -14.29 -9.32 2.64
N GLN A 129 -14.66 -10.37 3.38
CA GLN A 129 -13.70 -11.26 4.02
C GLN A 129 -13.92 -12.70 3.59
N ALA A 130 -12.84 -13.48 3.58
CA ALA A 130 -12.87 -14.89 3.25
C ALA A 130 -12.16 -15.73 4.33
N VAL A 131 -12.73 -16.88 4.67
CA VAL A 131 -12.10 -17.87 5.57
C VAL A 131 -12.24 -19.27 5.00
N ALA A 132 -11.17 -20.06 5.08
CA ALA A 132 -11.18 -21.44 4.61
C ALA A 132 -11.44 -22.40 5.78
N TRP A 133 -12.30 -23.39 5.58
CA TRP A 133 -12.53 -24.49 6.51
C TRP A 133 -12.77 -25.80 5.77
N LYS A 134 -11.97 -26.83 6.09
CA LYS A 134 -11.98 -28.12 5.38
C LYS A 134 -11.79 -27.90 3.87
N ASN A 135 -12.74 -28.31 3.03
CA ASN A 135 -12.68 -28.12 1.58
C ASN A 135 -13.44 -26.86 1.10
N TYR A 136 -13.90 -26.01 1.99
CA TYR A 136 -14.76 -24.87 1.65
C TYR A 136 -14.07 -23.54 1.91
N LEU A 137 -14.34 -22.57 1.06
CA LEU A 137 -14.03 -21.16 1.28
C LEU A 137 -15.35 -20.40 1.54
N TYR A 138 -15.45 -19.72 2.66
CA TYR A 138 -16.61 -18.93 3.03
C TYR A 138 -16.34 -17.44 2.84
N ILE A 139 -17.29 -16.71 2.25
CA ILE A 139 -17.21 -15.26 2.04
C ILE A 139 -18.44 -14.59 2.62
N PHE A 140 -18.24 -13.45 3.29
CA PHE A 140 -19.33 -12.62 3.81
C PHE A 140 -19.16 -11.16 3.43
N GLY A 141 -20.29 -10.52 3.11
CA GLY A 141 -20.41 -9.07 2.95
C GLY A 141 -19.52 -8.49 1.84
N GLY A 142 -19.00 -7.29 2.09
CA GLY A 142 -18.29 -6.48 1.11
C GLY A 142 -19.20 -5.41 0.51
N GLU A 143 -18.71 -4.73 -0.52
CA GLU A 143 -19.46 -3.70 -1.23
C GLU A 143 -19.22 -3.71 -2.73
N PHE A 144 -20.15 -3.10 -3.45
CA PHE A 144 -20.00 -2.71 -4.84
C PHE A 144 -20.07 -1.20 -4.93
N THR A 145 -18.98 -0.59 -5.38
CA THR A 145 -18.85 0.85 -5.63
C THR A 145 -19.32 1.17 -7.03
N SER A 146 -20.17 2.20 -7.20
CA SER A 146 -20.57 2.66 -8.54
C SER A 146 -19.35 3.12 -9.34
N PRO A 147 -19.38 3.06 -10.69
CA PRO A 147 -18.24 3.47 -11.51
C PRO A 147 -17.73 4.88 -11.17
N ASN A 148 -18.63 5.82 -10.89
CA ASN A 148 -18.32 7.20 -10.50
C ASN A 148 -18.00 7.42 -9.00
N GLN A 149 -17.86 6.36 -8.19
CA GLN A 149 -17.59 6.41 -6.74
C GLN A 149 -18.62 7.17 -5.89
N GLU A 150 -19.80 7.47 -6.43
CA GLU A 150 -20.80 8.23 -5.70
C GLU A 150 -21.66 7.38 -4.79
N ARG A 151 -21.88 6.11 -5.11
CA ARG A 151 -22.79 5.23 -4.37
C ARG A 151 -22.10 3.92 -4.05
N PHE A 152 -22.54 3.33 -2.94
CA PHE A 152 -22.05 2.05 -2.45
C PHE A 152 -23.23 1.13 -2.18
N HIS A 153 -23.14 -0.11 -2.65
CA HIS A 153 -24.05 -1.17 -2.29
C HIS A 153 -23.33 -2.15 -1.39
N HIS A 154 -23.67 -2.17 -0.09
CA HIS A 154 -23.10 -3.14 0.84
C HIS A 154 -23.88 -4.45 0.79
N TYR A 155 -23.13 -5.55 0.71
CA TYR A 155 -23.70 -6.90 0.74
C TYR A 155 -23.90 -7.39 2.18
N LYS A 156 -24.90 -8.25 2.35
CA LYS A 156 -25.20 -9.00 3.59
C LYS A 156 -25.23 -10.52 3.37
N ASP A 157 -24.88 -10.93 2.17
CA ASP A 157 -24.95 -12.32 1.74
C ASP A 157 -23.76 -13.11 2.30
N PHE A 158 -23.99 -14.42 2.45
CA PHE A 158 -23.01 -15.36 2.93
C PHE A 158 -22.88 -16.48 1.91
N TRP A 159 -21.65 -16.70 1.43
CA TRP A 159 -21.36 -17.60 0.32
C TRP A 159 -20.36 -18.66 0.73
N MET A 160 -20.47 -19.81 0.10
CA MET A 160 -19.58 -20.95 0.28
C MET A 160 -19.14 -21.46 -1.09
N LEU A 161 -17.84 -21.60 -1.29
CA LEU A 161 -17.24 -22.26 -2.46
C LEU A 161 -16.73 -23.63 -2.04
N ASP A 162 -17.17 -24.69 -2.71
CA ASP A 162 -16.49 -25.98 -2.62
C ASP A 162 -15.24 -25.94 -3.51
N VAL A 163 -14.07 -25.95 -2.87
CA VAL A 163 -12.77 -25.82 -3.56
C VAL A 163 -12.42 -27.06 -4.40
N LYS A 164 -13.14 -28.18 -4.22
CA LYS A 164 -12.96 -29.38 -5.07
C LYS A 164 -13.72 -29.26 -6.39
N THR A 165 -14.96 -28.80 -6.33
CA THR A 165 -15.86 -28.74 -7.49
C THR A 165 -15.88 -27.36 -8.14
N ASN A 166 -15.32 -26.36 -7.46
CA ASN A 166 -15.37 -24.94 -7.81
C ASN A 166 -16.81 -24.40 -7.92
N GLN A 167 -17.76 -24.97 -7.17
CA GLN A 167 -19.14 -24.51 -7.17
C GLN A 167 -19.43 -23.61 -5.99
N TRP A 168 -20.10 -22.49 -6.27
CA TRP A 168 -20.61 -21.57 -5.26
C TRP A 168 -22.03 -21.95 -4.82
N GLU A 169 -22.30 -21.73 -3.53
CA GLU A 169 -23.61 -21.81 -2.92
C GLU A 169 -23.84 -20.58 -2.02
N GLN A 170 -24.99 -19.94 -2.16
CA GLN A 170 -25.42 -18.89 -1.24
C GLN A 170 -26.11 -19.52 -0.02
N ILE A 171 -25.57 -19.28 1.16
CA ILE A 171 -26.12 -19.76 2.43
C ILE A 171 -27.10 -18.71 2.97
N ASN A 172 -28.39 -18.95 2.74
CA ASN A 172 -29.47 -18.07 3.16
C ASN A 172 -30.08 -18.52 4.49
N LEU A 173 -29.63 -17.92 5.60
CA LEU A 173 -30.05 -18.28 6.95
C LEU A 173 -30.56 -17.07 7.74
N LYS A 174 -31.49 -17.32 8.67
CA LYS A 174 -31.99 -16.28 9.59
C LYS A 174 -30.90 -15.88 10.59
N GLY A 175 -30.91 -14.61 10.99
CA GLY A 175 -29.93 -14.06 11.94
C GLY A 175 -28.58 -13.69 11.32
N CYS A 176 -28.48 -13.72 9.99
CA CYS A 176 -27.30 -13.22 9.26
C CYS A 176 -27.02 -11.75 9.64
N PRO A 177 -25.74 -11.32 9.75
CA PRO A 177 -25.42 -9.93 10.07
C PRO A 177 -25.98 -8.94 9.04
N SER A 178 -26.15 -7.69 9.45
CA SER A 178 -26.57 -6.59 8.55
C SER A 178 -25.54 -6.34 7.43
N PRO A 179 -25.95 -5.69 6.32
CA PRO A 179 -25.03 -5.34 5.24
C PRO A 179 -23.85 -4.51 5.73
N ARG A 180 -22.64 -4.88 5.30
CA ARG A 180 -21.40 -4.25 5.74
C ARG A 180 -20.20 -4.57 4.85
N SER A 181 -19.26 -3.62 4.78
CA SER A 181 -17.91 -3.81 4.24
C SER A 181 -16.85 -3.43 5.30
N GLY A 182 -15.58 -3.77 5.04
CA GLY A 182 -14.47 -3.44 5.94
C GLY A 182 -14.53 -4.10 7.32
N HIS A 183 -15.41 -5.09 7.49
CA HIS A 183 -15.49 -5.94 8.67
C HIS A 183 -14.33 -6.95 8.65
N ARG A 184 -14.12 -7.65 9.76
CA ARG A 184 -13.20 -8.79 9.78
C ARG A 184 -13.91 -10.08 10.16
N MET A 185 -13.45 -11.16 9.54
CA MET A 185 -13.98 -12.51 9.72
C MET A 185 -12.82 -13.47 9.99
N VAL A 186 -12.95 -14.31 11.01
CA VAL A 186 -11.95 -15.33 11.36
C VAL A 186 -12.60 -16.67 11.66
N LEU A 187 -11.83 -17.74 11.48
CA LEU A 187 -12.23 -19.09 11.88
C LEU A 187 -11.61 -19.45 13.23
N TYR A 188 -12.45 -19.78 14.21
CA TYR A 188 -12.04 -20.41 15.46
C TYR A 188 -12.70 -21.79 15.58
N LYS A 189 -11.91 -22.85 15.47
CA LYS A 189 -12.38 -24.24 15.45
C LYS A 189 -13.42 -24.46 14.33
N HIS A 190 -14.69 -24.64 14.68
CA HIS A 190 -15.83 -24.81 13.76
C HIS A 190 -16.78 -23.60 13.80
N LYS A 191 -16.29 -22.43 14.21
CA LYS A 191 -17.08 -21.20 14.33
C LYS A 191 -16.44 -20.10 13.51
N ILE A 192 -17.22 -19.48 12.63
CA ILE A 192 -16.84 -18.26 11.92
C ILE A 192 -17.30 -17.08 12.75
N ILE A 193 -16.40 -16.14 13.01
CA ILE A 193 -16.64 -15.01 13.91
C ILE A 193 -16.44 -13.73 13.11
N ILE A 194 -17.46 -12.87 13.13
CA ILE A 194 -17.49 -11.59 12.41
C ILE A 194 -17.61 -10.47 13.42
N PHE A 195 -16.79 -9.42 13.24
CA PHE A 195 -16.87 -8.22 14.06
C PHE A 195 -16.82 -6.97 13.18
N GLY A 196 -17.56 -5.94 13.61
CA GLY A 196 -17.46 -4.58 13.10
C GLY A 196 -17.75 -4.43 11.60
N GLY A 197 -17.04 -3.50 10.97
CA GLY A 197 -17.30 -3.04 9.60
C GLY A 197 -18.08 -1.73 9.58
N PHE A 198 -18.48 -1.31 8.39
CA PHE A 198 -19.29 -0.11 8.21
C PHE A 198 -20.33 -0.28 7.09
N TYR A 199 -21.26 0.65 7.05
CA TYR A 199 -22.32 0.78 6.07
C TYR A 199 -22.45 2.26 5.71
N ASP A 200 -22.36 2.57 4.42
CA ASP A 200 -22.45 3.91 3.86
C ASP A 200 -23.40 3.89 2.65
N THR A 201 -24.42 4.73 2.67
CA THR A 201 -25.35 4.92 1.53
C THR A 201 -25.50 6.38 1.15
N LEU A 202 -24.51 7.23 1.50
CA LEU A 202 -24.55 8.70 1.49
C LEU A 202 -25.58 9.34 2.44
N ARG A 203 -26.73 8.68 2.64
CA ARG A 203 -27.80 9.12 3.55
C ARG A 203 -27.51 8.74 4.99
N GLU A 204 -26.87 7.59 5.17
CA GLU A 204 -26.50 7.06 6.46
C GLU A 204 -25.08 6.50 6.37
N VAL A 205 -24.24 6.91 7.33
CA VAL A 205 -22.93 6.31 7.59
C VAL A 205 -22.98 5.70 8.99
N ARG A 206 -22.73 4.40 9.09
CA ARG A 206 -22.76 3.66 10.34
C ARG A 206 -21.57 2.73 10.44
N TYR A 207 -20.80 2.87 11.51
CA TYR A 207 -19.79 1.88 11.90
C TYR A 207 -20.40 0.89 12.87
N TYR A 208 -20.01 -0.37 12.75
CA TYR A 208 -20.49 -1.45 13.61
C TYR A 208 -19.42 -1.84 14.65
N ASN A 209 -19.89 -2.32 15.80
CA ASN A 209 -19.12 -3.06 16.80
C ASN A 209 -19.86 -4.32 17.25
N ASP A 210 -20.83 -4.82 16.49
CA ASP A 210 -21.52 -6.05 16.82
C ASP A 210 -20.60 -7.27 16.58
N LEU A 211 -20.88 -8.36 17.30
CA LEU A 211 -20.15 -9.62 17.23
C LEU A 211 -21.12 -10.72 16.82
N TYR A 212 -20.85 -11.37 15.69
CA TYR A 212 -21.63 -12.48 15.18
C TYR A 212 -20.80 -13.74 15.13
N VAL A 213 -21.46 -14.86 15.39
CA VAL A 213 -20.87 -16.20 15.36
C VAL A 213 -21.75 -17.08 14.50
N PHE A 214 -21.15 -17.67 13.46
CA PHE A 214 -21.76 -18.72 12.69
C PHE A 214 -21.18 -20.05 13.12
N ASP A 215 -22.04 -20.91 13.65
CA ASP A 215 -21.69 -22.28 13.99
C ASP A 215 -21.77 -23.15 12.74
N LEU A 216 -20.63 -23.69 12.32
CA LEU A 216 -20.55 -24.48 11.10
C LEU A 216 -20.99 -25.94 11.28
N ASP A 217 -21.19 -26.41 12.51
CA ASP A 217 -21.77 -27.73 12.77
C ASP A 217 -23.30 -27.64 12.82
N GLN A 218 -23.83 -26.55 13.39
CA GLN A 218 -25.28 -26.32 13.50
C GLN A 218 -25.87 -25.53 12.32
N TYR A 219 -25.04 -24.94 11.46
CA TYR A 219 -25.43 -24.01 10.41
C TYR A 219 -26.36 -22.91 10.94
N LYS A 220 -25.91 -22.22 12.00
CA LYS A 220 -26.72 -21.23 12.70
C LYS A 220 -25.93 -19.98 13.07
N TRP A 221 -26.54 -18.83 12.78
CA TRP A 221 -26.05 -17.53 13.25
C TRP A 221 -26.49 -17.25 14.68
N GLN A 222 -25.59 -16.64 15.44
CA GLN A 222 -25.83 -16.09 16.75
C GLN A 222 -25.20 -14.71 16.86
N GLU A 223 -25.99 -13.71 17.22
CA GLU A 223 -25.46 -12.42 17.65
C GLU A 223 -25.08 -12.50 19.13
N ILE A 224 -23.87 -12.06 19.45
CA ILE A 224 -23.36 -11.99 20.81
C ILE A 224 -23.47 -10.56 21.31
N LYS A 225 -24.25 -10.36 22.37
CA LYS A 225 -24.44 -9.05 23.01
C LYS A 225 -23.47 -8.87 24.18
N PRO A 226 -22.97 -7.65 24.42
CA PRO A 226 -22.16 -7.35 25.60
C PRO A 226 -22.97 -7.59 26.87
N LYS A 227 -22.35 -8.26 27.86
CA LYS A 227 -22.91 -8.32 29.22
C LYS A 227 -22.86 -6.91 29.85
N PRO A 228 -23.83 -6.52 30.70
CA PRO A 228 -23.77 -5.24 31.40
C PRO A 228 -22.43 -5.05 32.12
N GLY A 229 -21.76 -3.92 31.86
CA GLY A 229 -20.45 -3.58 32.45
C GLY A 229 -19.23 -4.26 31.81
N ALA A 230 -19.41 -5.16 30.83
CA ALA A 230 -18.30 -5.74 30.10
C ALA A 230 -17.60 -4.69 29.22
N MET A 231 -16.28 -4.81 29.09
CA MET A 231 -15.57 -4.01 28.09
C MET A 231 -15.94 -4.50 26.69
N TRP A 232 -15.93 -3.58 25.73
CA TRP A 232 -16.29 -3.86 24.35
C TRP A 232 -15.55 -2.90 23.40
N PRO A 233 -14.94 -3.37 22.31
CA PRO A 233 -14.30 -2.49 21.35
C PRO A 233 -15.31 -1.52 20.72
N THR A 234 -14.89 -0.29 20.45
CA THR A 234 -15.72 0.71 19.78
C THR A 234 -15.97 0.35 18.32
N ALA A 235 -17.01 0.93 17.73
CA ALA A 235 -17.35 0.75 16.33
C ALA A 235 -16.18 1.15 15.41
N ARG A 236 -15.87 0.31 14.42
CA ARG A 236 -14.70 0.45 13.55
C ARG A 236 -14.74 -0.49 12.34
N SER A 237 -14.06 -0.10 11.28
CA SER A 237 -13.76 -0.93 10.10
C SER A 237 -12.24 -0.94 9.84
N GLY A 238 -11.78 -1.77 8.90
CA GLY A 238 -10.38 -1.78 8.45
C GLY A 238 -9.34 -2.18 9.51
N PHE A 239 -9.79 -2.69 10.66
CA PHE A 239 -8.92 -3.23 11.71
C PHE A 239 -8.39 -4.61 11.32
N GLN A 240 -7.50 -5.19 12.11
CA GLN A 240 -7.02 -6.55 11.92
C GLN A 240 -7.60 -7.49 12.97
N PHE A 241 -7.99 -8.70 12.55
CA PHE A 241 -8.62 -9.71 13.40
C PHE A 241 -7.97 -11.06 13.15
N PHE A 242 -7.48 -11.71 14.20
CA PHE A 242 -6.72 -12.96 14.03
C PHE A 242 -6.82 -13.86 15.26
N VAL A 243 -6.71 -15.17 15.03
CA VAL A 243 -6.83 -16.20 16.06
C VAL A 243 -5.45 -16.76 16.40
N TYR A 244 -5.19 -16.98 17.68
CA TYR A 244 -4.05 -17.75 18.14
C TYR A 244 -4.44 -18.58 19.35
N GLN A 245 -4.28 -19.90 19.24
CA GLN A 245 -4.71 -20.86 20.25
C GLN A 245 -6.19 -20.64 20.63
N ASP A 246 -6.48 -20.39 21.89
CA ASP A 246 -7.83 -20.13 22.43
C ASP A 246 -8.11 -18.64 22.68
N GLU A 247 -7.43 -17.73 21.98
CA GLU A 247 -7.69 -16.29 22.02
C GLU A 247 -7.85 -15.71 20.60
N ILE A 248 -8.66 -14.66 20.49
CA ILE A 248 -8.85 -13.91 19.26
C ILE A 248 -8.46 -12.46 19.50
N PHE A 249 -7.65 -11.88 18.62
CA PHE A 249 -7.13 -10.53 18.79
C PHE A 249 -7.73 -9.58 17.77
N LEU A 250 -8.03 -8.36 18.22
CA LEU A 250 -8.41 -7.23 17.38
C LEU A 250 -7.37 -6.11 17.53
N TYR A 251 -6.83 -5.62 16.42
CA TYR A 251 -5.84 -4.55 16.43
C TYR A 251 -6.19 -3.43 15.45
N GLY A 252 -6.20 -2.19 15.96
CA GLY A 252 -6.33 -0.99 15.17
C GLY A 252 -7.70 -0.77 14.53
N GLY A 253 -7.71 -0.17 13.34
CA GLY A 253 -8.90 0.15 12.55
C GLY A 253 -9.17 1.65 12.42
N TYR A 254 -10.29 1.98 11.81
CA TYR A 254 -10.72 3.34 11.57
C TYR A 254 -12.22 3.50 11.84
N SER A 255 -12.62 4.67 12.29
CA SER A 255 -14.03 5.07 12.38
C SER A 255 -14.18 6.56 12.12
N LYS A 256 -15.35 6.97 11.60
CA LYS A 256 -15.75 8.38 11.56
C LYS A 256 -16.76 8.65 12.66
N GLU A 257 -16.56 9.73 13.39
CA GLU A 257 -17.53 10.24 14.35
C GLU A 257 -18.06 11.60 13.87
N VAL A 258 -19.38 11.72 13.76
CA VAL A 258 -20.06 12.97 13.38
C VAL A 258 -20.39 13.71 14.66
N SER A 259 -19.71 14.83 14.93
CA SER A 259 -20.01 15.65 16.11
C SER A 259 -21.30 16.44 15.88
N SER A 260 -22.26 16.28 16.80
CA SER A 260 -23.54 16.99 16.79
C SER A 260 -23.42 18.51 16.94
N GLU A 261 -22.30 19.03 17.44
CA GLU A 261 -22.14 20.45 17.79
C GLU A 261 -21.54 21.31 16.66
N LYS A 262 -20.89 20.70 15.66
CA LYS A 262 -20.14 21.44 14.63
C LYS A 262 -20.30 20.94 13.19
N SER A 263 -21.18 19.95 12.95
CA SER A 263 -21.31 19.27 11.64
C SER A 263 -19.96 18.95 11.01
N SER A 264 -18.97 18.61 11.84
CA SER A 264 -17.61 18.30 11.43
C SER A 264 -17.38 16.81 11.63
N GLU A 265 -17.07 16.10 10.56
CA GLU A 265 -16.64 14.71 10.61
C GLU A 265 -15.22 14.63 11.17
N LYS A 266 -15.02 13.81 12.19
CA LYS A 266 -13.68 13.51 12.72
C LYS A 266 -13.33 12.06 12.45
N GLY A 267 -12.28 11.83 11.67
CA GLY A 267 -11.66 10.51 11.52
C GLY A 267 -10.92 10.10 12.79
N ILE A 268 -11.10 8.86 13.21
CA ILE A 268 -10.42 8.28 14.37
C ILE A 268 -9.67 7.04 13.89
N VAL A 269 -8.34 7.13 13.88
CA VAL A 269 -7.47 5.97 13.70
C VAL A 269 -7.31 5.29 15.04
N HIS A 270 -7.76 4.06 15.13
CA HIS A 270 -7.62 3.20 16.29
C HIS A 270 -6.24 2.57 16.27
N ALA A 271 -5.58 2.54 17.43
CA ALA A 271 -4.32 1.84 17.61
C ALA A 271 -4.36 0.87 18.80
N ASP A 272 -5.49 0.69 19.46
CA ASP A 272 -5.66 -0.23 20.60
C ASP A 272 -5.62 -1.70 20.17
N LEU A 273 -5.23 -2.56 21.11
CA LEU A 273 -5.19 -4.01 20.96
C LEU A 273 -6.15 -4.64 21.97
N TRP A 274 -6.95 -5.58 21.50
CA TRP A 274 -7.93 -6.31 22.30
C TRP A 274 -7.75 -7.81 22.14
N SER A 275 -8.10 -8.57 23.17
CA SER A 275 -8.23 -10.02 23.15
C SER A 275 -9.65 -10.41 23.53
N LEU A 276 -10.24 -11.34 22.77
CA LEU A 276 -11.55 -11.94 22.98
C LEU A 276 -11.35 -13.40 23.39
N ASP A 277 -11.96 -13.78 24.50
CA ASP A 277 -12.08 -15.20 24.88
C ASP A 277 -13.30 -15.80 24.17
N PRO A 278 -13.13 -16.73 23.21
CA PRO A 278 -14.23 -17.31 22.45
C PRO A 278 -15.10 -18.30 23.25
N ARG A 279 -14.73 -18.62 24.50
CA ARG A 279 -15.51 -19.49 25.40
C ARG A 279 -16.56 -18.68 26.18
N THR A 280 -16.24 -17.44 26.52
CA THR A 280 -17.09 -16.55 27.33
C THR A 280 -17.62 -15.35 26.55
N TRP A 281 -17.02 -15.05 25.40
CA TRP A 281 -17.21 -13.86 24.58
C TRP A 281 -16.86 -12.55 25.29
N GLU A 282 -15.89 -12.60 26.18
CA GLU A 282 -15.43 -11.44 26.95
C GLU A 282 -14.20 -10.80 26.32
N TRP A 283 -14.26 -9.48 26.14
CA TRP A 283 -13.17 -8.69 25.61
C TRP A 283 -12.30 -8.11 26.72
N ASN A 284 -10.99 -8.12 26.48
CA ASN A 284 -9.98 -7.55 27.36
C ASN A 284 -9.06 -6.62 26.57
N LYS A 285 -8.77 -5.43 27.11
CA LYS A 285 -7.74 -4.56 26.55
C LYS A 285 -6.37 -5.16 26.80
N VAL A 286 -5.57 -5.25 25.75
CA VAL A 286 -4.20 -5.76 25.81
C VAL A 286 -3.24 -4.56 25.85
N LYS A 287 -2.34 -4.54 26.83
CA LYS A 287 -1.29 -3.53 26.92
C LYS A 287 -0.30 -3.70 25.76
N LYS A 288 0.11 -2.59 25.16
CA LYS A 288 1.20 -2.58 24.18
C LYS A 288 2.53 -2.68 24.92
N ILE A 289 3.28 -3.74 24.67
CA ILE A 289 4.61 -3.97 25.25
C ILE A 289 5.62 -4.03 24.11
N GLY A 290 6.84 -3.53 24.33
CA GLY A 290 7.91 -3.53 23.32
C GLY A 290 7.88 -2.30 22.43
N MET A 291 8.11 -2.50 21.12
CA MET A 291 8.18 -1.44 20.11
C MET A 291 6.97 -1.53 19.16
N PRO A 292 5.78 -1.06 19.56
CA PRO A 292 4.60 -1.11 18.71
C PRO A 292 4.75 -0.17 17.50
N PRO A 293 4.13 -0.52 16.35
CA PRO A 293 4.11 0.37 15.21
C PRO A 293 3.34 1.66 15.52
N SER A 294 3.66 2.73 14.78
CA SER A 294 2.90 3.98 14.83
C SER A 294 1.43 3.77 14.45
N SER A 295 0.56 4.67 14.94
CA SER A 295 -0.87 4.67 14.59
C SER A 295 -1.04 4.81 13.08
N ARG A 296 -1.68 3.83 12.44
CA ARG A 296 -1.82 3.74 10.98
C ARG A 296 -3.11 3.00 10.61
N ALA A 297 -3.65 3.28 9.42
CA ALA A 297 -4.81 2.60 8.86
C ALA A 297 -4.40 1.72 7.66
N GLY A 298 -5.28 0.80 7.23
CA GLY A 298 -5.10 0.03 6.00
C GLY A 298 -3.90 -0.93 5.97
N PHE A 299 -3.27 -1.20 7.11
CA PHE A 299 -2.21 -2.21 7.22
C PHE A 299 -2.79 -3.61 7.23
N SER A 300 -1.99 -4.61 6.88
CA SER A 300 -2.41 -6.02 6.82
C SER A 300 -1.71 -6.85 7.89
N VAL A 301 -2.40 -7.86 8.43
CA VAL A 301 -1.83 -8.79 9.42
C VAL A 301 -2.07 -10.25 9.03
N CYS A 302 -1.09 -11.10 9.29
CA CYS A 302 -1.21 -12.55 9.19
C CYS A 302 -0.53 -13.24 10.40
N VAL A 303 -1.03 -14.42 10.78
CA VAL A 303 -0.43 -15.18 11.88
C VAL A 303 0.45 -16.30 11.32
N HIS A 304 1.65 -16.43 11.87
CA HIS A 304 2.54 -17.53 11.58
C HIS A 304 3.27 -18.01 12.85
N LYS A 305 3.06 -19.28 13.20
CA LYS A 305 3.56 -19.87 14.45
C LYS A 305 3.13 -19.01 15.64
N LYS A 306 4.09 -18.46 16.40
CA LYS A 306 3.86 -17.71 17.64
C LYS A 306 3.86 -16.19 17.43
N ARG A 307 3.67 -15.74 16.19
CA ARG A 307 3.81 -14.34 15.79
C ARG A 307 2.65 -13.89 14.91
N ALA A 308 2.12 -12.70 15.16
CA ALA A 308 1.34 -11.97 14.17
C ALA A 308 2.28 -11.00 13.45
N LEU A 309 2.30 -11.04 12.12
CA LEU A 309 3.11 -10.19 11.26
C LEU A 309 2.24 -9.05 10.76
N LEU A 310 2.71 -7.83 10.84
CA LEU A 310 2.04 -6.64 10.34
C LEU A 310 2.87 -6.03 9.21
N PHE A 311 2.22 -5.68 8.11
CA PHE A 311 2.88 -5.01 6.99
C PHE A 311 2.09 -3.77 6.55
N GLY A 312 2.84 -2.72 6.27
CA GLY A 312 2.37 -1.52 5.59
C GLY A 312 1.44 -0.62 6.40
N GLY A 313 0.47 -0.01 5.71
CA GLY A 313 -0.47 0.97 6.26
C GLY A 313 -0.15 2.41 5.86
N VAL A 314 -1.08 3.32 6.15
CA VAL A 314 -0.97 4.76 5.88
C VAL A 314 -1.05 5.58 7.16
N VAL A 315 -0.31 6.69 7.18
CA VAL A 315 -0.40 7.75 8.18
C VAL A 315 -0.76 9.04 7.46
N ASP A 316 -1.94 9.56 7.76
CA ASP A 316 -2.40 10.84 7.22
C ASP A 316 -1.95 11.98 8.14
N MET A 317 -1.31 12.99 7.56
CA MET A 317 -0.83 14.17 8.25
C MET A 317 -1.58 15.40 7.75
N GLU A 318 -2.32 16.05 8.64
CA GLU A 318 -2.94 17.35 8.35
C GLU A 318 -1.85 18.43 8.34
N MET A 319 -1.70 19.15 7.23
CA MET A 319 -0.77 20.28 7.09
C MET A 319 -1.48 21.63 7.28
N GLU A 320 -0.76 22.75 7.29
CA GLU A 320 -1.38 24.07 7.31
C GLU A 320 -2.19 24.32 6.02
N GLY A 321 -3.47 24.64 6.18
CA GLY A 321 -4.43 24.69 5.07
C GLY A 321 -5.15 23.35 4.92
N ASP A 322 -6.13 23.25 4.02
CA ASP A 322 -6.89 22.01 3.80
C ASP A 322 -6.09 20.94 3.04
N VAL A 323 -4.77 20.85 3.26
CA VAL A 323 -3.85 19.95 2.57
C VAL A 323 -3.52 18.80 3.50
N MET A 324 -3.79 17.57 3.05
CA MET A 324 -3.46 16.33 3.74
C MET A 324 -2.33 15.64 2.99
N MET A 325 -1.35 15.11 3.72
CA MET A 325 -0.27 14.30 3.15
C MET A 325 -0.34 12.88 3.70
N SER A 326 -0.46 11.91 2.81
CA SER A 326 -0.54 10.48 3.12
C SER A 326 0.85 9.84 3.04
N LEU A 327 1.34 9.27 4.15
CA LEU A 327 2.59 8.51 4.18
C LEU A 327 2.29 7.00 4.15
N PHE A 328 2.58 6.36 3.02
CA PHE A 328 2.45 4.92 2.84
C PHE A 328 3.68 4.18 3.36
N LEU A 329 3.46 3.24 4.27
CA LEU A 329 4.51 2.53 4.98
C LEU A 329 4.74 1.15 4.37
N ASN A 330 5.96 0.65 4.46
CA ASN A 330 6.38 -0.71 4.03
C ASN A 330 7.14 -1.47 5.12
N GLU A 331 6.99 -1.05 6.37
CA GLU A 331 7.65 -1.69 7.50
C GLU A 331 6.99 -3.04 7.81
N LEU A 332 7.80 -4.00 8.25
CA LEU A 332 7.34 -5.29 8.76
C LEU A 332 7.52 -5.33 10.28
N TYR A 333 6.43 -5.59 11.01
CA TYR A 333 6.43 -5.74 12.46
C TYR A 333 6.02 -7.14 12.86
N GLY A 334 6.56 -7.62 13.98
CA GLY A 334 6.13 -8.83 14.66
C GLY A 334 5.48 -8.50 15.99
N PHE A 335 4.35 -9.15 16.27
CA PHE A 335 3.77 -9.24 17.60
C PHE A 335 3.91 -10.66 18.10
N GLN A 336 4.74 -10.86 19.12
CA GLN A 336 4.93 -12.15 19.76
C GLN A 336 3.69 -12.48 20.60
N LEU A 337 2.99 -13.56 20.26
CA LEU A 337 1.67 -13.87 20.83
C LEU A 337 1.76 -14.40 22.27
N ASP A 338 2.84 -15.10 22.61
CA ASP A 338 3.03 -15.70 23.94
C ASP A 338 3.26 -14.65 25.05
N ASN A 339 4.03 -13.59 24.76
CA ASN A 339 4.37 -12.54 25.74
C ASN A 339 3.83 -11.15 25.37
N ARG A 340 3.01 -11.08 24.32
CA ARG A 340 2.29 -9.88 23.86
C ARG A 340 3.22 -8.69 23.60
N ARG A 341 4.39 -8.96 22.99
CA ARG A 341 5.45 -7.98 22.75
C ARG A 341 5.61 -7.67 21.26
N TRP A 342 5.57 -6.39 20.92
CA TRP A 342 5.88 -5.88 19.59
C TRP A 342 7.37 -5.70 19.37
N TYR A 343 7.83 -5.93 18.14
CA TYR A 343 9.19 -5.67 17.70
C TYR A 343 9.24 -5.48 16.17
N PRO A 344 10.13 -4.63 15.66
CA PRO A 344 10.36 -4.52 14.21
C PRO A 344 11.04 -5.79 13.67
N ILE A 345 10.71 -6.18 12.44
CA ILE A 345 11.36 -7.29 11.74
C ILE A 345 12.25 -6.72 10.64
N GLU A 346 13.54 -7.01 10.75
CA GLU A 346 14.53 -6.71 9.73
C GLU A 346 15.01 -8.00 9.05
N LEU A 347 15.42 -7.87 7.78
CA LEU A 347 16.07 -8.97 7.07
C LEU A 347 17.44 -9.24 7.67
N ARG A 348 17.79 -10.53 7.77
CA ARG A 348 19.09 -11.00 8.21
C ARG A 348 20.10 -10.72 7.10
N LYS A 349 21.17 -10.00 7.42
CA LYS A 349 22.29 -9.78 6.49
C LYS A 349 22.92 -11.10 6.08
N GLU A 350 23.16 -11.28 4.78
CA GLU A 350 23.93 -12.42 4.30
C GLU A 350 25.34 -12.40 4.92
N LYS A 351 25.76 -13.52 5.51
CA LYS A 351 27.13 -13.68 5.97
C LYS A 351 28.03 -13.87 4.75
N SER A 352 28.92 -12.90 4.49
CA SER A 352 29.88 -12.99 3.40
C SER A 352 30.73 -14.27 3.48
N SER A 353 31.06 -14.86 2.34
CA SER A 353 31.84 -16.10 2.21
C SER A 353 33.23 -16.05 2.87
N LYS A 354 33.74 -14.86 3.21
CA LYS A 354 34.99 -14.68 3.97
C LYS A 354 34.91 -15.16 5.42
N ASP A 355 33.71 -15.21 6.01
CA ASP A 355 33.55 -15.68 7.41
C ASP A 355 33.41 -17.20 7.52
N LYS A 356 33.04 -17.90 6.44
CA LYS A 356 33.08 -19.37 6.40
C LYS A 356 34.51 -19.91 6.34
N ALA A 357 35.45 -19.16 5.75
CA ALA A 357 36.86 -19.54 5.67
C ALA A 357 37.61 -19.40 7.01
N LYS A 358 37.16 -18.53 7.92
CA LYS A 358 37.78 -18.37 9.25
C LYS A 358 37.40 -19.45 10.27
N LYS A 359 36.35 -20.24 10.00
CA LYS A 359 35.99 -21.41 10.84
C LYS A 359 36.72 -22.71 10.45
N ASN A 360 37.42 -22.73 9.32
CA ASN A 360 38.14 -23.91 8.81
C ASN A 360 39.68 -23.85 8.96
N LEU A 361 40.23 -22.88 9.71
CA LEU A 361 41.67 -22.76 9.98
C LEU A 361 42.05 -22.88 11.46
N GLY A 362 41.21 -23.57 12.24
CA GLY A 362 41.47 -23.92 13.64
C GLY A 362 41.59 -25.43 13.85
N ALA A 363 42.38 -26.12 13.03
CA ALA A 363 42.71 -27.53 13.25
C ALA A 363 44.22 -27.67 13.47
N LYS A 364 44.60 -28.07 14.68
CA LYS A 364 45.92 -28.62 15.03
C LYS A 364 45.71 -29.83 15.95
N PRO A 365 46.66 -30.78 15.97
CA PRO A 365 46.38 -32.14 15.57
C PRO A 365 46.30 -33.15 16.72
N ILE A 366 45.86 -34.33 16.34
CA ILE A 366 45.56 -35.56 17.09
C ILE A 366 46.77 -36.13 17.87
N ALA A 367 46.51 -36.59 19.09
CA ALA A 367 47.17 -37.71 19.78
C ALA A 367 46.09 -38.29 20.74
N SER A 368 45.38 -39.37 20.40
CA SER A 368 45.73 -40.81 20.37
C SER A 368 45.20 -41.53 21.61
N ASN A 369 44.39 -42.57 21.34
CA ASN A 369 43.97 -43.68 22.20
C ASN A 369 42.89 -43.35 23.24
N ASP A 370 41.96 -44.22 23.62
CA ASP A 370 41.37 -45.47 23.14
C ASP A 370 40.18 -45.71 24.10
N ASP A 371 39.25 -46.59 23.71
CA ASP A 371 38.31 -47.36 24.55
C ASP A 371 37.01 -46.73 25.11
N ASP A 372 35.92 -47.25 24.55
CA ASP A 372 34.79 -47.97 25.18
C ASP A 372 33.75 -47.28 26.10
N ASP A 373 32.51 -47.47 25.63
CA ASP A 373 31.30 -47.97 26.31
C ASP A 373 30.49 -47.13 27.33
N ASP A 374 29.22 -47.02 26.94
CA ASP A 374 27.98 -47.32 27.66
C ASP A 374 27.31 -46.38 28.68
N GLU A 375 25.98 -46.37 28.50
CA GLU A 375 24.86 -46.25 29.44
C GLU A 375 24.75 -45.01 30.35
N MET A 376 23.72 -44.18 30.16
CA MET A 376 22.33 -44.33 30.64
C MET A 376 22.17 -44.01 32.13
N ASP A 377 21.31 -43.00 32.33
CA ASP A 377 20.33 -42.86 33.41
C ASP A 377 20.56 -41.86 34.55
N SER A 378 19.41 -41.25 34.86
CA SER A 378 18.90 -40.79 36.13
C SER A 378 19.16 -39.36 36.60
N ALA A 379 18.01 -38.73 36.86
CA ALA A 379 17.75 -37.48 37.52
C ALA A 379 18.30 -37.42 38.95
N GLU A 380 18.51 -36.22 39.48
CA GLU A 380 17.69 -35.71 40.58
C GLU A 380 17.97 -34.23 40.89
N GLU A 381 16.98 -33.65 41.56
CA GLU A 381 16.79 -32.26 41.91
C GLU A 381 17.76 -31.76 43.00
N GLY A 382 17.86 -30.43 43.12
CA GLY A 382 18.54 -29.79 44.24
C GLY A 382 18.32 -28.27 44.22
N GLU A 383 17.24 -27.82 44.83
CA GLU A 383 17.04 -26.43 45.23
C GLU A 383 18.15 -25.95 46.17
N SER A 384 18.63 -24.72 45.99
CA SER A 384 18.95 -23.87 47.15
C SER A 384 18.84 -22.39 46.80
N SER A 385 18.03 -21.72 47.60
CA SER A 385 17.85 -20.28 47.68
C SER A 385 19.03 -19.61 48.39
N ALA A 386 19.49 -18.45 47.89
CA ALA A 386 20.04 -17.39 48.73
C ALA A 386 19.85 -16.04 48.06
N MET A 387 18.99 -15.22 48.67
CA MET A 387 18.88 -13.78 48.43
C MET A 387 20.18 -13.09 48.84
N GLY A 388 20.60 -12.13 48.02
CA GLY A 388 21.60 -11.13 48.34
C GLY A 388 21.32 -9.85 47.56
N ASP A 389 20.65 -8.91 48.21
CA ASP A 389 20.48 -7.54 47.72
C ASP A 389 21.85 -6.85 47.57
N MET A 390 22.13 -6.29 46.39
CA MET A 390 22.93 -5.08 46.28
C MET A 390 22.46 -4.23 45.10
N ALA A 391 22.02 -3.01 45.44
CA ALA A 391 21.72 -1.95 44.52
C ALA A 391 22.98 -1.41 43.83
N GLY A 392 22.82 -0.95 42.59
CA GLY A 392 23.68 0.07 41.98
C GLY A 392 24.69 -0.43 40.97
N SER A 393 24.34 -0.36 39.69
CA SER A 393 25.08 0.44 38.69
C SER A 393 24.58 0.06 37.30
N SER A 394 23.79 0.97 36.72
CA SER A 394 23.62 1.07 35.28
C SER A 394 24.97 1.47 34.69
N ASP A 395 25.70 0.54 34.09
CA ASP A 395 26.70 0.80 33.04
C ASP A 395 27.25 -0.54 32.54
N GLY A 396 26.51 -1.16 31.62
CA GLY A 396 26.94 -2.41 30.96
C GLY A 396 26.37 -2.62 29.56
N ILE A 397 25.55 -1.70 29.07
CA ILE A 397 24.93 -1.77 27.73
C ILE A 397 25.52 -0.71 26.78
N SER A 398 26.30 0.25 27.29
CA SER A 398 26.97 1.28 26.48
C SER A 398 28.24 0.79 25.76
N GLU A 399 28.82 -0.36 26.13
CA GLU A 399 30.10 -0.80 25.55
C GLU A 399 29.99 -1.78 24.38
N ARG A 400 28.77 -2.23 24.00
CA ARG A 400 28.58 -3.05 22.79
C ARG A 400 28.22 -2.25 21.53
N MET A 401 28.07 -0.93 21.65
CA MET A 401 27.99 0.00 20.49
C MET A 401 29.30 0.73 20.18
N ALA A 402 30.36 0.58 21.00
CA ALA A 402 31.64 1.25 20.76
C ALA A 402 32.66 0.43 19.95
N ALA A 403 32.37 -0.83 19.63
CA ALA A 403 33.28 -1.72 18.89
C ALA A 403 33.05 -1.73 17.36
N CYS A 404 32.69 -0.58 16.78
CA CYS A 404 32.78 -0.37 15.33
C CYS A 404 33.25 1.04 14.97
N LEU A 405 34.10 1.66 15.78
CA LEU A 405 34.89 2.84 15.41
C LEU A 405 36.24 2.83 16.14
N THR A 406 37.21 2.05 15.63
CA THR A 406 38.63 2.32 15.85
C THR A 406 39.43 1.88 14.62
N VAL A 407 39.88 2.86 13.84
CA VAL A 407 41.11 2.77 13.04
C VAL A 407 42.10 3.67 13.77
N GLU A 408 43.16 3.11 14.35
CA GLU A 408 44.24 3.90 14.93
C GLU A 408 45.54 3.73 14.15
N GLY A 409 46.24 4.85 13.99
CA GLY A 409 47.62 4.88 13.53
C GLY A 409 48.08 6.26 13.04
N SER A 410 48.23 7.22 13.96
CA SER A 410 48.83 8.53 13.72
C SER A 410 50.35 8.48 13.47
N THR A 411 50.90 9.33 12.58
CA THR A 411 52.10 10.14 12.86
C THR A 411 52.40 11.17 11.75
N LEU A 412 52.99 12.28 12.19
CA LEU A 412 53.33 13.52 11.49
C LEU A 412 54.40 13.34 10.38
N LYS A 413 54.29 14.10 9.27
CA LYS A 413 55.35 14.98 8.72
C LYS A 413 54.96 15.70 7.41
N ALA A 414 55.55 16.88 7.24
CA ALA A 414 55.36 17.87 6.19
C ALA A 414 56.10 17.56 4.86
N GLU A 415 55.63 18.25 3.80
CA GLU A 415 56.24 18.63 2.52
C GLU A 415 57.49 17.89 1.96
N SER A 416 57.40 17.38 0.72
CA SER A 416 58.10 17.92 -0.47
C SER A 416 58.30 16.89 -1.62
N ASP A 417 58.12 17.40 -2.83
CA ASP A 417 58.77 17.08 -4.12
C ASP A 417 58.55 15.77 -4.93
N LYS A 418 58.11 15.99 -6.19
CA LYS A 418 58.46 15.35 -7.48
C LYS A 418 58.31 13.82 -7.73
N SER A 419 57.40 13.58 -8.69
CA SER A 419 57.67 13.01 -10.03
C SER A 419 57.33 11.54 -10.34
N LYS A 420 56.82 11.39 -11.57
CA LYS A 420 56.76 10.23 -12.50
C LYS A 420 55.61 9.22 -12.36
N ALA A 421 54.73 9.29 -13.37
CA ALA A 421 53.85 8.22 -13.83
C ALA A 421 54.63 6.95 -14.21
N PRO A 422 53.94 5.79 -14.21
CA PRO A 422 53.62 5.19 -15.51
C PRO A 422 52.21 4.64 -15.64
N LYS A 423 51.81 4.51 -16.90
CA LYS A 423 50.53 4.03 -17.43
C LYS A 423 50.29 2.55 -17.12
N GLY A 424 49.06 2.21 -16.74
CA GLY A 424 48.50 0.87 -16.81
C GLY A 424 46.99 0.96 -17.01
N ARG A 425 46.49 0.50 -18.16
CA ARG A 425 45.06 0.36 -18.48
C ARG A 425 44.39 -0.58 -17.48
N LEU A 426 43.26 -0.18 -16.91
CA LEU A 426 42.30 -1.08 -16.27
C LEU A 426 40.90 -0.65 -16.73
N ASP A 427 40.19 -1.62 -17.31
CA ASP A 427 38.79 -1.51 -17.71
C ASP A 427 37.89 -1.22 -16.49
N PRO A 428 36.90 -0.33 -16.58
CA PRO A 428 35.93 -0.15 -15.51
C PRO A 428 34.85 -1.23 -15.63
N GLN A 429 34.99 -2.32 -14.86
CA GLN A 429 33.82 -3.10 -14.46
C GLN A 429 33.02 -2.26 -13.47
N VAL A 430 31.93 -1.68 -13.98
CA VAL A 430 30.88 -1.04 -13.19
C VAL A 430 30.23 -2.12 -12.33
N SER A 431 30.55 -2.13 -11.04
CA SER A 431 29.78 -2.86 -10.05
C SER A 431 28.46 -2.14 -9.82
N VAL A 432 27.41 -2.60 -10.49
CA VAL A 432 26.03 -2.17 -10.24
C VAL A 432 25.67 -2.58 -8.81
N SER A 433 25.32 -1.62 -7.95
CA SER A 433 24.73 -1.89 -6.65
C SER A 433 23.38 -2.58 -6.86
N GLU A 434 23.24 -3.82 -6.38
CA GLU A 434 21.97 -4.57 -6.44
C GLU A 434 20.88 -3.77 -5.72
N GLU A 435 19.85 -3.39 -6.48
CA GLU A 435 18.66 -2.71 -6.00
C GLU A 435 17.95 -3.64 -5.01
N VAL A 436 17.74 -3.19 -3.77
CA VAL A 436 17.13 -4.04 -2.73
C VAL A 436 15.67 -4.29 -3.10
N VAL A 437 15.40 -5.48 -3.64
CA VAL A 437 14.04 -5.97 -3.93
C VAL A 437 13.25 -5.97 -2.61
N LYS A 438 12.25 -5.11 -2.49
CA LYS A 438 11.31 -5.07 -1.36
C LYS A 438 9.99 -4.45 -1.81
N PRO A 439 8.84 -4.84 -1.22
CA PRO A 439 7.57 -4.20 -1.57
C PRO A 439 7.57 -2.72 -1.17
N CYS A 440 6.96 -1.88 -2.01
CA CYS A 440 6.75 -0.47 -1.72
C CYS A 440 5.70 -0.26 -0.60
N GLY A 441 5.63 0.97 -0.08
CA GLY A 441 4.65 1.33 0.92
C GLY A 441 3.24 1.31 0.34
N ARG A 442 2.29 0.69 1.06
CA ARG A 442 0.94 0.45 0.54
C ARG A 442 -0.08 0.21 1.65
N ILE A 443 -1.35 0.35 1.29
CA ILE A 443 -2.50 -0.06 2.10
C ILE A 443 -3.29 -1.15 1.42
N ASN A 444 -4.11 -1.84 2.21
CA ASN A 444 -5.11 -2.82 1.78
C ASN A 444 -4.52 -3.95 0.93
N SER A 445 -3.24 -4.25 1.15
CA SER A 445 -2.56 -5.39 0.52
C SER A 445 -3.11 -6.71 1.04
N CYS A 446 -3.19 -7.71 0.18
CA CYS A 446 -3.53 -9.05 0.58
C CYS A 446 -2.31 -9.75 1.19
N MET A 447 -2.43 -10.28 2.40
CA MET A 447 -1.31 -10.92 3.09
C MET A 447 -1.70 -12.30 3.61
N VAL A 448 -0.95 -13.33 3.22
CA VAL A 448 -1.22 -14.72 3.60
C VAL A 448 0.08 -15.47 3.84
N VAL A 449 0.04 -16.51 4.68
CA VAL A 449 1.20 -17.38 4.92
C VAL A 449 0.87 -18.80 4.51
N GLY A 450 1.65 -19.33 3.57
CA GLY A 450 1.65 -20.75 3.19
C GLY A 450 2.92 -21.40 3.70
N LYS A 451 2.80 -22.47 4.51
CA LYS A 451 3.93 -23.11 5.20
C LYS A 451 4.74 -22.10 6.04
N ASP A 452 5.94 -21.75 5.58
CA ASP A 452 6.88 -20.80 6.19
C ASP A 452 7.11 -19.56 5.29
N THR A 453 6.30 -19.37 4.26
CA THR A 453 6.44 -18.28 3.29
C THR A 453 5.29 -17.30 3.42
N LEU A 454 5.63 -16.03 3.66
CA LEU A 454 4.72 -14.90 3.59
C LEU A 454 4.54 -14.50 2.13
N TYR A 455 3.29 -14.26 1.72
CA TYR A 455 2.95 -13.68 0.43
C TYR A 455 2.23 -12.35 0.63
N ILE A 456 2.61 -11.34 -0.15
CA ILE A 456 1.96 -10.02 -0.19
C ILE A 456 1.56 -9.75 -1.64
N TYR A 457 0.28 -9.53 -1.87
CA TYR A 457 -0.28 -9.27 -3.19
C TYR A 457 -1.01 -7.93 -3.23
N GLY A 458 -0.73 -7.15 -4.27
CA GLY A 458 -1.47 -5.94 -4.62
C GLY A 458 -1.57 -4.90 -3.50
N GLY A 459 -2.74 -4.28 -3.38
CA GLY A 459 -2.98 -3.12 -2.52
C GLY A 459 -2.98 -1.82 -3.31
N MET A 460 -2.92 -0.69 -2.62
CA MET A 460 -2.92 0.63 -3.25
C MET A 460 -1.97 1.60 -2.54
N MET A 461 -1.59 2.64 -3.26
CA MET A 461 -0.87 3.80 -2.74
C MET A 461 -1.30 5.05 -3.50
N GLU A 462 -0.97 6.23 -2.98
CA GLU A 462 -1.23 7.50 -3.65
C GLU A 462 0.09 8.23 -3.93
N ILE A 463 0.20 8.80 -5.12
CA ILE A 463 1.27 9.70 -5.50
C ILE A 463 0.64 11.01 -5.98
N LYS A 464 0.81 12.07 -5.17
CA LYS A 464 0.09 13.35 -5.35
C LYS A 464 -1.43 13.11 -5.32
N ASP A 465 -2.12 13.39 -6.42
CA ASP A 465 -3.57 13.20 -6.56
C ASP A 465 -3.92 11.92 -7.35
N LYS A 466 -2.93 11.07 -7.64
CA LYS A 466 -3.14 9.82 -8.40
C LYS A 466 -3.16 8.62 -7.47
N GLU A 467 -4.24 7.86 -7.50
CA GLU A 467 -4.33 6.53 -6.89
C GLU A 467 -3.63 5.51 -7.80
N ILE A 468 -2.76 4.69 -7.21
CA ILE A 468 -2.05 3.61 -7.89
C ILE A 468 -2.45 2.31 -7.19
N THR A 469 -3.20 1.49 -7.91
CA THR A 469 -3.51 0.12 -7.48
C THR A 469 -2.45 -0.82 -8.00
N LEU A 470 -2.03 -1.78 -7.18
CA LEU A 470 -0.92 -2.69 -7.46
C LEU A 470 -1.44 -4.10 -7.77
N ASP A 471 -0.70 -4.85 -8.59
CA ASP A 471 -0.88 -6.27 -8.94
C ASP A 471 0.38 -7.12 -8.64
N ASP A 472 1.39 -6.53 -8.02
CA ASP A 472 2.63 -7.23 -7.69
C ASP A 472 2.42 -8.31 -6.62
N LEU A 473 3.25 -9.36 -6.70
CA LEU A 473 3.27 -10.47 -5.76
C LEU A 473 4.68 -10.64 -5.20
N TYR A 474 4.83 -10.45 -3.90
CA TYR A 474 6.08 -10.68 -3.18
C TYR A 474 5.98 -11.90 -2.29
N SER A 475 7.12 -12.54 -2.06
CA SER A 475 7.27 -13.55 -1.03
C SER A 475 8.48 -13.33 -0.12
N LEU A 476 8.35 -13.76 1.13
CA LEU A 476 9.41 -13.73 2.14
C LEU A 476 9.41 -15.02 2.95
N ASN A 477 10.54 -15.70 3.02
CA ASN A 477 10.68 -16.88 3.89
C ASN A 477 10.83 -16.45 5.35
N LEU A 478 9.87 -16.79 6.21
CA LEU A 478 9.79 -16.34 7.60
C LEU A 478 10.74 -17.05 8.57
N SER A 479 11.32 -18.17 8.14
CA SER A 479 12.32 -18.94 8.89
C SER A 479 13.74 -18.44 8.60
N LYS A 480 14.04 -18.13 7.33
CA LYS A 480 15.32 -17.58 6.91
C LYS A 480 15.40 -16.07 7.15
N LEU A 481 14.33 -15.34 6.80
CA LEU A 481 14.25 -13.87 6.82
C LEU A 481 15.46 -13.22 6.14
N ASP A 482 15.88 -13.76 5.00
CA ASP A 482 17.07 -13.36 4.27
C ASP A 482 16.75 -12.36 3.15
N GLU A 483 15.79 -12.68 2.29
CA GLU A 483 15.48 -11.89 1.10
C GLU A 483 13.97 -11.83 0.79
N TRP A 484 13.53 -10.70 0.24
CA TRP A 484 12.25 -10.63 -0.46
C TRP A 484 12.43 -11.11 -1.90
N LYS A 485 11.46 -11.88 -2.39
CA LYS A 485 11.39 -12.30 -3.79
C LYS A 485 10.18 -11.67 -4.45
N CYS A 486 10.43 -10.85 -5.47
CA CYS A 486 9.37 -10.43 -6.37
C CYS A 486 9.03 -11.62 -7.28
N ILE A 487 7.83 -12.16 -7.15
CA ILE A 487 7.32 -13.25 -7.98
C ILE A 487 6.63 -12.65 -9.22
N ILE A 488 5.84 -11.60 -9.02
CA ILE A 488 5.16 -10.86 -10.10
C ILE A 488 5.49 -9.37 -9.88
N PRO A 489 6.11 -8.70 -10.85
CA PRO A 489 6.36 -7.26 -10.78
C PRO A 489 5.07 -6.48 -10.99
N ALA A 490 5.02 -5.25 -10.46
CA ALA A 490 3.86 -4.37 -10.65
C ALA A 490 3.78 -3.93 -12.11
N THR A 491 2.58 -3.97 -12.69
CA THR A 491 2.30 -3.41 -14.01
C THR A 491 2.21 -1.88 -13.92
N GLU A 492 2.72 -1.17 -14.93
CA GLU A 492 2.53 0.27 -15.02
C GLU A 492 1.04 0.58 -15.25
N THR A 493 0.45 1.37 -14.35
CA THR A 493 -0.96 1.76 -14.46
C THR A 493 -1.11 2.94 -15.42
N GLU A 494 -1.89 2.77 -16.48
CA GLU A 494 -2.32 3.87 -17.34
C GLU A 494 -3.35 4.72 -16.59
N TRP A 495 -2.95 5.92 -16.16
CA TRP A 495 -3.86 6.89 -15.55
C TRP A 495 -4.50 7.73 -16.64
N VAL A 496 -5.82 7.73 -16.70
CA VAL A 496 -6.54 8.52 -17.71
C VAL A 496 -6.62 9.96 -17.22
N GLU A 497 -5.89 10.86 -17.89
CA GLU A 497 -5.99 12.29 -17.62
C GLU A 497 -7.37 12.77 -18.07
N VAL A 498 -8.09 13.42 -17.16
CA VAL A 498 -9.32 14.12 -17.52
C VAL A 498 -8.90 15.34 -18.33
N SER A 499 -9.21 15.35 -19.63
CA SER A 499 -9.11 16.59 -20.41
C SER A 499 -10.06 17.61 -19.78
N GLU A 500 -9.53 18.77 -19.42
CA GLU A 500 -10.32 19.90 -18.88
C GLU A 500 -11.38 20.42 -19.88
N ASP A 501 -11.45 19.83 -21.08
CA ASP A 501 -12.30 20.24 -22.21
C ASP A 501 -13.69 19.57 -22.25
N GLU A 502 -14.05 18.68 -21.30
CA GLU A 502 -15.42 18.09 -21.23
C GLU A 502 -16.31 18.67 -20.11
N GLU A 503 -15.84 19.67 -19.36
CA GLU A 503 -16.74 20.64 -18.72
C GLU A 503 -16.80 21.89 -19.62
N GLY A 504 -17.29 21.69 -20.86
CA GLY A 504 -17.61 22.77 -21.78
C GLY A 504 -18.87 23.47 -21.32
N ASP A 505 -18.71 24.78 -21.04
CA ASP A 505 -19.74 25.75 -20.75
C ASP A 505 -20.97 25.60 -21.67
N GLU A 506 -22.12 25.24 -21.10
CA GLU A 506 -23.44 25.61 -21.65
C GLU A 506 -24.04 26.68 -20.72
N ASP A 507 -23.30 27.79 -20.58
CA ASP A 507 -23.86 29.09 -20.21
C ASP A 507 -24.20 29.82 -21.53
N GLU A 508 -25.34 29.50 -22.13
CA GLU A 508 -26.01 30.46 -23.03
C GLU A 508 -27.22 31.04 -22.30
N ASP A 509 -26.99 32.25 -21.79
CA ASP A 509 -28.02 33.21 -21.39
C ASP A 509 -28.95 33.49 -22.59
N GLU A 510 -30.22 33.08 -22.52
CA GLU A 510 -31.29 33.79 -23.23
C GLU A 510 -32.42 34.15 -22.26
N ASP A 511 -32.58 35.47 -22.12
CA ASP A 511 -33.56 36.18 -21.30
C ASP A 511 -35.02 35.85 -21.66
N ASP A 512 -35.84 35.83 -20.61
CA ASP A 512 -37.31 35.77 -20.60
C ASP A 512 -37.99 36.82 -21.52
N SER A 513 -38.97 36.39 -22.32
CA SER A 513 -40.25 37.12 -22.46
C SER A 513 -41.36 36.29 -23.12
N GLU A 514 -42.41 36.05 -22.33
CA GLU A 514 -43.87 35.99 -22.62
C GLU A 514 -44.35 35.74 -24.08
N ASP A 515 -45.20 34.71 -24.27
CA ASP A 515 -46.67 34.85 -24.47
C ASP A 515 -47.26 33.66 -25.30
N GLU A 516 -48.58 33.49 -25.15
CA GLU A 516 -49.44 32.34 -25.47
C GLU A 516 -49.45 31.78 -26.91
N GLY A 517 -49.90 30.52 -27.04
CA GLY A 517 -50.63 30.09 -28.25
C GLY A 517 -50.54 28.61 -28.66
N ASN A 518 -51.55 27.84 -28.27
CA ASN A 518 -52.27 26.75 -28.96
C ASN A 518 -51.77 26.08 -30.28
N SER A 519 -52.12 24.78 -30.41
CA SER A 519 -52.34 23.94 -31.63
C SER A 519 -51.13 23.54 -32.47
N GLU A 520 -51.05 22.45 -33.22
CA GLU A 520 -51.73 21.16 -33.45
C GLU A 520 -50.81 20.41 -34.45
N GLU A 521 -50.74 19.08 -34.35
CA GLU A 521 -50.62 18.08 -35.44
C GLU A 521 -49.42 18.00 -36.45
N SER A 522 -49.32 16.77 -36.99
CA SER A 522 -48.60 16.20 -38.16
C SER A 522 -47.18 15.67 -37.92
N GLU A 523 -46.96 14.34 -37.93
CA GLU A 523 -46.97 13.36 -39.07
C GLU A 523 -45.69 13.44 -39.91
N ASP A 524 -44.82 12.42 -39.74
CA ASP A 524 -44.28 11.55 -40.81
C ASP A 524 -42.95 12.11 -41.35
N GLU A 525 -41.94 11.35 -41.79
CA GLU A 525 -41.91 10.09 -42.54
C GLU A 525 -40.47 9.51 -42.49
N ASP A 526 -40.37 8.23 -42.85
CA ASP A 526 -39.18 7.40 -42.97
C ASP A 526 -38.10 7.91 -43.93
N ASP A 527 -36.86 7.44 -43.77
CA ASP A 527 -36.06 6.93 -44.92
C ASP A 527 -34.88 6.08 -44.44
N GLU A 528 -34.89 4.82 -44.86
CA GLU A 528 -33.75 3.90 -44.90
C GLU A 528 -32.84 4.27 -46.08
N GLU A 529 -31.51 4.07 -45.98
CA GLU A 529 -30.76 3.41 -47.06
C GLU A 529 -29.34 2.98 -46.67
N GLU A 530 -28.88 1.98 -47.43
CA GLU A 530 -27.79 1.03 -47.24
C GLU A 530 -26.35 1.53 -47.52
N VAL A 531 -25.45 0.67 -47.05
CA VAL A 531 -23.99 0.50 -47.23
C VAL A 531 -23.35 0.80 -48.59
N GLU A 532 -22.08 1.27 -48.56
CA GLU A 532 -21.04 0.86 -49.54
C GLU A 532 -19.64 0.75 -48.90
N ALA A 533 -18.85 -0.22 -49.38
CA ALA A 533 -17.49 -0.55 -48.98
C ALA A 533 -16.48 -0.17 -50.07
N MET A 534 -15.25 0.23 -49.70
CA MET A 534 -14.09 0.31 -50.62
C MET A 534 -12.75 0.00 -49.91
N ASP A 535 -11.98 -0.91 -50.53
CA ASP A 535 -10.57 -1.28 -50.26
C ASP A 535 -9.57 -0.38 -51.01
N VAL A 536 -8.39 -0.06 -50.43
CA VAL A 536 -7.13 0.24 -51.16
C VAL A 536 -5.86 -0.09 -50.34
N GLU A 537 -4.92 -0.82 -50.95
CA GLU A 537 -3.56 -1.15 -50.45
C GLU A 537 -2.49 -0.03 -50.65
N GLY A 538 -1.43 0.00 -49.82
CA GLY A 538 -0.17 0.72 -50.08
C GLY A 538 0.99 0.41 -49.12
N SER A 539 2.15 -0.06 -49.63
CA SER A 539 3.34 -0.53 -48.88
C SER A 539 4.40 0.56 -48.60
N VAL A 540 4.93 0.65 -47.38
CA VAL A 540 6.00 1.59 -46.94
C VAL A 540 7.38 0.91 -46.80
N LYS A 541 8.47 1.61 -47.17
CA LYS A 541 9.86 1.10 -47.19
C LYS A 541 10.58 1.22 -45.83
N VAL A 542 11.19 0.11 -45.42
CA VAL A 542 11.85 -0.16 -44.12
C VAL A 542 12.99 0.80 -43.71
N GLY A 543 13.61 1.54 -44.64
CA GLY A 543 14.77 2.40 -44.33
C GLY A 543 14.46 3.69 -43.58
N GLU A 544 13.24 4.23 -43.74
CA GLU A 544 12.82 5.50 -43.13
C GLU A 544 12.40 5.31 -41.66
N VAL A 545 11.84 4.13 -41.36
CA VAL A 545 11.46 3.68 -40.02
C VAL A 545 12.69 3.56 -39.10
N VAL A 546 13.83 3.10 -39.62
CA VAL A 546 15.05 2.91 -38.81
C VAL A 546 15.72 4.24 -38.41
N ALA A 547 15.56 5.30 -39.22
CA ALA A 547 16.07 6.63 -38.89
C ALA A 547 15.20 7.34 -37.83
N MET A 548 13.87 7.15 -37.89
CA MET A 548 12.93 7.64 -36.87
C MET A 548 13.14 6.97 -35.51
N ILE A 549 13.30 5.64 -35.47
CA ILE A 549 13.56 4.87 -34.23
C ILE A 549 14.86 5.33 -33.53
N LYS A 550 15.91 5.67 -34.28
CA LYS A 550 17.17 6.18 -33.70
C LYS A 550 17.07 7.62 -33.19
N GLY A 551 16.22 8.44 -33.81
CA GLY A 551 15.91 9.79 -33.33
C GLY A 551 15.12 9.76 -32.02
N GLU A 552 14.10 8.91 -31.97
CA GLU A 552 13.23 8.68 -30.80
C GLU A 552 13.98 8.09 -29.61
N GLY A 553 14.94 7.19 -29.83
CA GLY A 553 15.76 6.61 -28.76
C GLY A 553 16.65 7.63 -28.02
N LYS A 554 17.04 8.73 -28.68
CA LYS A 554 17.79 9.82 -28.02
C LYS A 554 16.87 10.74 -27.22
N THR A 555 15.68 11.04 -27.74
CA THR A 555 14.66 11.82 -27.03
C THR A 555 14.08 11.07 -25.83
N LEU A 556 13.86 9.75 -25.96
CA LEU A 556 13.43 8.89 -24.85
C LEU A 556 14.48 8.85 -23.72
N ARG A 557 15.76 8.62 -24.04
CA ARG A 557 16.83 8.61 -23.01
C ARG A 557 16.95 9.95 -22.28
N ARG A 558 16.69 11.06 -22.96
CA ARG A 558 16.68 12.41 -22.36
C ARG A 558 15.45 12.63 -21.47
N LYS A 559 14.29 12.08 -21.84
CA LYS A 559 13.05 12.11 -21.04
C LYS A 559 13.15 11.20 -19.81
N GLU A 560 13.77 10.04 -19.96
CA GLU A 560 14.02 9.05 -18.90
C GLU A 560 15.03 9.57 -17.85
N LYS A 561 16.13 10.20 -18.28
CA LYS A 561 17.06 10.89 -17.36
C LYS A 561 16.36 12.00 -16.57
N ARG A 562 15.50 12.80 -17.21
CA ARG A 562 14.73 13.87 -16.54
C ARG A 562 13.71 13.31 -15.54
N ALA A 563 12.99 12.26 -15.92
CA ALA A 563 12.04 11.59 -15.04
C ALA A 563 12.74 10.97 -13.82
N ARG A 564 13.92 10.37 -14.01
CA ARG A 564 14.73 9.82 -12.91
C ARG A 564 15.24 10.90 -11.95
N ILE A 565 15.69 12.05 -12.46
CA ILE A 565 16.07 13.21 -11.63
C ILE A 565 14.87 13.73 -10.82
N GLU A 566 13.69 13.79 -11.43
CA GLU A 566 12.46 14.25 -10.78
C GLU A 566 11.94 13.24 -9.73
N GLN A 567 12.06 11.94 -10.01
CA GLN A 567 11.72 10.85 -9.09
C GLN A 567 12.64 10.82 -7.87
N ILE A 568 13.96 11.04 -8.04
CA ILE A 568 14.91 11.17 -6.93
C ILE A 568 14.58 12.39 -6.06
N ARG A 569 14.23 13.53 -6.68
CA ARG A 569 13.81 14.76 -5.97
C ARG A 569 12.53 14.57 -5.17
N ALA A 570 11.56 13.83 -5.71
CA ALA A 570 10.30 13.53 -5.04
C ALA A 570 10.48 12.55 -3.87
N ASN A 571 11.21 11.44 -4.07
CA ASN A 571 11.38 10.39 -3.07
C ASN A 571 12.18 10.83 -1.84
N LEU A 572 13.10 11.79 -2.00
CA LEU A 572 13.96 12.26 -0.91
C LEU A 572 13.46 13.57 -0.26
N GLY A 573 12.35 14.13 -0.73
CA GLY A 573 11.80 15.37 -0.19
C GLY A 573 12.71 16.60 -0.38
N LEU A 574 13.45 16.65 -1.50
CA LEU A 574 14.44 17.70 -1.79
C LEU A 574 13.80 19.09 -2.05
N SER A 575 12.48 19.18 -2.08
CA SER A 575 11.72 20.43 -2.23
C SER A 575 11.64 21.26 -0.93
N ASP A 576 11.84 20.64 0.23
CA ASP A 576 11.81 21.34 1.50
C ASP A 576 13.17 21.97 1.81
N SER A 577 13.25 23.29 1.60
CA SER A 577 14.45 24.07 1.89
C SER A 577 14.89 23.98 3.35
N GLN A 578 14.02 23.67 4.31
CA GLN A 578 14.39 23.56 5.73
C GLN A 578 15.03 22.21 6.09
N ARG A 579 14.88 21.21 5.23
CA ARG A 579 15.39 19.84 5.44
C ARG A 579 16.46 19.43 4.44
N THR A 580 16.70 20.26 3.43
CA THR A 580 17.57 19.96 2.30
C THR A 580 18.76 20.92 2.27
N PRO A 581 20.00 20.42 2.30
CA PRO A 581 21.19 21.23 2.08
C PRO A 581 21.20 21.82 0.67
N VAL A 582 21.60 23.08 0.54
CA VAL A 582 21.78 23.70 -0.77
C VAL A 582 23.09 23.20 -1.39
N PRO A 583 23.20 23.02 -2.73
CA PRO A 583 24.44 22.62 -3.37
C PRO A 583 25.62 23.52 -2.97
N GLY A 584 26.70 22.92 -2.45
CA GLY A 584 27.88 23.62 -1.94
C GLY A 584 27.76 24.21 -0.53
N GLU A 585 26.63 24.06 0.16
CA GLU A 585 26.43 24.50 1.55
C GLU A 585 27.23 23.61 2.52
N THR A 586 27.96 24.21 3.47
CA THR A 586 28.64 23.45 4.52
C THR A 586 27.64 23.00 5.58
N LEU A 587 27.91 21.89 6.29
CA LEU A 587 27.06 21.42 7.40
C LEU A 587 26.77 22.53 8.42
N LYS A 588 27.78 23.36 8.70
CA LYS A 588 27.66 24.49 9.62
C LYS A 588 26.65 25.54 9.14
N ASP A 589 26.66 25.84 7.85
CA ASP A 589 25.76 26.83 7.26
C ASP A 589 24.33 26.27 7.14
N PHE A 590 24.21 25.00 6.76
CA PHE A 590 22.95 24.27 6.71
C PHE A 590 22.25 24.28 8.07
N TYR A 591 22.96 23.85 9.13
CA TYR A 591 22.38 23.86 10.48
C TYR A 591 22.07 25.28 10.95
N LYS A 592 22.94 26.27 10.67
CA LYS A 592 22.69 27.65 11.11
C LYS A 592 21.39 28.22 10.52
N ARG A 593 21.06 27.87 9.27
CA ARG A 593 19.83 28.29 8.58
C ARG A 593 18.60 27.53 9.06
N THR A 594 18.76 26.28 9.46
CA THR A 594 17.66 25.35 9.77
C THR A 594 17.55 24.99 11.26
N ASN A 595 18.33 25.67 12.13
CA ASN A 595 18.46 25.31 13.54
C ASN A 595 17.13 25.27 14.30
N MET A 596 16.18 26.15 13.97
CA MET A 596 14.90 26.27 14.64
C MET A 596 14.01 25.07 14.27
N TYR A 597 14.04 24.65 13.01
CA TYR A 597 13.36 23.45 12.54
C TYR A 597 13.89 22.20 13.26
N TRP A 598 15.21 22.00 13.26
CA TRP A 598 15.80 20.80 13.86
C TRP A 598 15.74 20.78 15.38
N GLN A 599 15.74 21.94 16.06
CA GLN A 599 15.49 22.01 17.49
C GLN A 599 14.02 21.71 17.82
N MET A 600 13.07 22.13 17.00
CA MET A 600 11.65 21.75 17.20
C MET A 600 11.45 20.25 16.97
N ALA A 601 12.03 19.70 15.90
CA ALA A 601 11.99 18.26 15.63
C ALA A 601 12.65 17.43 16.75
N ALA A 602 13.81 17.88 17.26
CA ALA A 602 14.45 17.25 18.41
C ALA A 602 13.57 17.32 19.67
N TYR A 603 12.92 18.46 19.93
CA TYR A 603 12.07 18.65 21.10
C TYR A 603 10.87 17.70 21.11
N GLU A 604 10.26 17.46 19.94
CA GLU A 604 9.13 16.53 19.81
C GLU A 604 9.50 15.09 20.17
N HIS A 605 10.76 14.70 19.96
CA HIS A 605 11.23 13.34 20.20
C HIS A 605 11.91 13.16 21.57
N THR A 606 12.64 14.15 22.06
CA THR A 606 13.46 14.03 23.28
C THR A 606 12.92 14.85 24.47
N GLN A 607 12.09 15.87 24.22
CA GLN A 607 11.63 16.87 25.20
C GLN A 607 12.77 17.59 25.96
N HIS A 608 14.03 17.47 25.49
CA HIS A 608 15.17 18.14 26.10
C HIS A 608 15.10 19.65 25.90
N THR A 609 15.76 20.44 26.76
CA THR A 609 15.75 21.91 26.65
C THR A 609 17.15 22.51 26.71
N GLY A 610 17.30 23.77 26.27
CA GLY A 610 18.54 24.54 26.45
C GLY A 610 19.73 24.07 25.62
N LYS A 611 20.82 23.60 26.27
CA LYS A 611 22.05 23.17 25.58
C LYS A 611 21.89 21.79 24.94
N GLU A 612 21.16 20.88 25.58
CA GLU A 612 20.94 19.51 25.12
C GLU A 612 20.07 19.50 23.88
N LEU A 613 18.98 20.30 23.85
CA LEU A 613 18.14 20.44 22.67
C LEU A 613 18.90 20.94 21.43
N ARG A 614 19.84 21.86 21.63
CA ARG A 614 20.69 22.36 20.54
C ARG A 614 21.63 21.30 20.00
N LYS A 615 22.12 20.41 20.87
CA LYS A 615 22.93 19.27 20.48
C LYS A 615 22.10 18.25 19.70
N ASP A 616 20.95 17.85 20.22
CA ASP A 616 20.05 16.89 19.56
C ASP A 616 19.59 17.41 18.18
N GLY A 617 19.24 18.70 18.10
CA GLY A 617 18.90 19.32 16.82
C GLY A 617 20.09 19.38 15.84
N PHE A 618 21.32 19.54 16.33
CA PHE A 618 22.50 19.47 15.47
C PHE A 618 22.74 18.06 14.94
N ASP A 619 22.61 17.04 15.79
CA ASP A 619 22.82 15.64 15.44
C ASP A 619 21.79 15.16 14.39
N LEU A 620 20.53 15.60 14.49
CA LEU A 620 19.50 15.34 13.48
C LEU A 620 19.82 16.02 12.14
N ALA A 621 20.26 17.28 12.17
CA ALA A 621 20.64 18.02 10.97
C ALA A 621 21.88 17.42 10.30
N GLU A 622 22.87 16.98 11.08
CA GLU A 622 24.08 16.32 10.59
C GLU A 622 23.76 14.99 9.92
N THR A 623 22.91 14.17 10.54
CA THR A 623 22.46 12.90 9.95
C THR A 623 21.78 13.13 8.60
N ARG A 624 20.86 14.11 8.53
CA ARG A 624 20.17 14.45 7.29
C ARG A 624 21.10 15.03 6.22
N TYR A 625 22.06 15.85 6.63
CA TYR A 625 23.06 16.42 5.73
C TYR A 625 23.96 15.33 5.11
N LEU A 626 24.41 14.36 5.91
CA LEU A 626 25.23 13.24 5.43
C LEU A 626 24.45 12.27 4.54
N GLU A 627 23.15 12.08 4.80
CA GLU A 627 22.26 11.29 3.95
C GLU A 627 22.09 11.93 2.56
N LEU A 628 21.83 13.24 2.51
CA LEU A 628 21.49 13.92 1.26
C LEU A 628 22.70 14.39 0.46
N LYS A 629 23.84 14.66 1.08
CA LYS A 629 25.05 15.14 0.38
C LYS A 629 25.48 14.28 -0.81
N PRO A 630 25.67 12.95 -0.69
CA PRO A 630 26.09 12.14 -1.83
C PRO A 630 25.05 12.12 -2.95
N ILE A 631 23.77 12.25 -2.61
CA ILE A 631 22.66 12.24 -3.57
C ILE A 631 22.55 13.58 -4.31
N LEU A 632 22.76 14.68 -3.60
CA LEU A 632 22.82 16.02 -4.18
C LEU A 632 24.05 16.19 -5.09
N ASP A 633 25.18 15.59 -4.71
CA ASP A 633 26.39 15.56 -5.54
C ASP A 633 26.16 14.73 -6.82
N GLU A 634 25.47 13.59 -6.72
CA GLU A 634 25.07 12.76 -7.87
C GLU A 634 24.07 13.48 -8.79
N LEU A 635 23.06 14.14 -8.21
CA LEU A 635 22.12 14.97 -8.96
C LEU A 635 22.81 16.12 -9.69
N ALA A 636 23.78 16.79 -9.04
CA ALA A 636 24.54 17.87 -9.66
C ALA A 636 25.38 17.39 -10.86
N ILE A 637 25.92 16.16 -10.79
CA ILE A 637 26.63 15.53 -11.92
C ILE A 637 25.65 15.24 -13.06
N LEU A 638 24.50 14.62 -12.76
CA LEU A 638 23.48 14.30 -13.77
C LEU A 638 22.90 15.54 -14.45
N GLU A 639 22.70 16.63 -13.70
CA GLU A 639 22.26 17.92 -14.24
C GLU A 639 23.34 18.59 -15.11
N ALA A 640 24.62 18.47 -14.74
CA ALA A 640 25.73 18.98 -15.54
C ALA A 640 25.90 18.19 -16.84
N GLU A 641 25.77 16.87 -16.79
CA GLU A 641 25.76 15.99 -17.97
C GLU A 641 24.59 16.32 -18.90
N GLN A 642 23.39 16.50 -18.33
CA GLN A 642 22.22 16.90 -19.11
C GLN A 642 22.50 18.22 -19.82
N LYS A 643 22.97 19.24 -19.09
CA LYS A 643 23.28 20.57 -19.65
C LYS A 643 24.33 20.54 -20.75
N ALA A 644 25.32 19.65 -20.66
CA ALA A 644 26.31 19.43 -21.71
C ALA A 644 25.70 18.79 -22.98
N GLU A 645 24.83 17.77 -22.81
CA GLU A 645 24.09 17.15 -23.92
C GLU A 645 23.13 18.14 -24.61
N GLU A 646 22.53 19.09 -23.86
CA GLU A 646 21.65 20.12 -24.46
C GLU A 646 22.45 21.14 -25.29
N ALA A 647 23.69 21.43 -24.90
CA ALA A 647 24.58 22.35 -25.62
C ALA A 647 25.10 21.74 -26.94
N GLU A 648 25.46 20.45 -26.95
CA GLU A 648 25.89 19.74 -28.18
C GLU A 648 24.74 19.60 -29.20
N GLY A 649 23.50 19.41 -28.73
CA GLY A 649 22.31 19.35 -29.59
C GLY A 649 21.98 20.69 -30.29
N ALA A 650 22.33 21.81 -29.67
CA ALA A 650 22.10 23.14 -30.24
C ALA A 650 23.07 23.46 -31.39
N GLU A 651 24.34 23.05 -31.28
CA GLU A 651 25.36 23.29 -32.32
C GLU A 651 25.11 22.48 -33.61
N ALA A 652 24.56 21.26 -33.49
CA ALA A 652 24.18 20.43 -34.64
C ALA A 652 23.00 21.00 -35.47
N SER A 653 22.14 21.83 -34.86
CA SER A 653 20.99 22.46 -35.53
C SER A 653 21.34 23.73 -36.31
N GLY A 654 22.48 24.35 -35.99
CA GLY A 654 22.93 25.61 -36.60
C GLY A 654 23.57 25.48 -37.99
N THR A 655 23.98 24.27 -38.40
CA THR A 655 24.76 24.06 -39.64
C THR A 655 23.91 23.73 -40.89
N SER A 656 22.59 23.54 -40.76
CA SER A 656 21.71 23.09 -41.87
C SER A 656 21.07 24.21 -42.71
N ARG A 657 21.29 25.49 -42.41
CA ARG A 657 20.73 26.62 -43.19
C ARG A 657 21.80 27.38 -43.97
N LYS A 658 22.41 26.76 -44.98
CA LYS A 658 23.06 27.50 -46.09
C LYS A 658 23.38 26.57 -47.27
N GLY A 659 22.59 26.68 -48.34
CA GLY A 659 22.86 26.13 -49.68
C GLY A 659 21.69 25.31 -50.19
N GLY A 660 21.07 25.56 -51.33
CA GLY A 660 21.22 26.59 -52.35
C GLY A 660 20.20 26.26 -53.45
N ILE A 661 19.35 27.21 -53.84
CA ILE A 661 18.41 27.04 -54.95
C ILE A 661 19.10 27.55 -56.22
N ALA A 662 19.51 26.63 -57.10
CA ALA A 662 19.92 26.95 -58.47
C ALA A 662 18.88 26.40 -59.45
N LYS A 663 18.13 27.32 -60.07
CA LYS A 663 17.24 27.10 -61.21
C LYS A 663 17.97 26.39 -62.36
N LYS A 664 17.34 25.40 -62.99
CA LYS A 664 17.58 25.07 -64.39
C LYS A 664 16.25 24.93 -65.14
N LYS A 665 16.09 25.81 -66.13
CA LYS A 665 15.13 25.72 -67.23
C LYS A 665 15.43 24.47 -68.07
N ARG A 666 14.39 23.75 -68.47
CA ARG A 666 14.11 23.47 -69.88
C ARG A 666 12.63 23.19 -70.07
#